data_AF-A0A1M3FY61-F1
#
_entry.id   AF-A0A1M3FY61-F1
#
_cell.length_a   1.000
_cell.length_b   1.000
_cell.length_c   1.000
_cell.angle_alpha   90.00
_cell.angle_beta   90.00
_cell.angle_gamma   90.00
#
_symmetry.space_group_name_H-M   'P 1'
#
loop_
_entity.id
_entity.type
_entity.pdbx_description
1 polymer ?
#
loop_
_entity_poly.entity_id
_entity_poly.type
_entity_poly.pdbx_seq_one_letter_code
_entity_poly.pdbx_strand_id
1 'polypeptide(L)'
;MLLLSNMALHAQQITDLFEKRTALSRNFSTVASKYEALELKAERFSSLQRNRPESFELKLPFENRELKLKLKQVKLTTDNFSVMEADASGKRAVQFDNTGVFYQGTLEDGTGFATISVINDRVMGVIADQQSNIVLGPIEANGKATSEYTLYRETDLKVKNPLVCATPDADIYADVHSSAANTPQPRGQLVGEPVEIYFECDYKFYQDKGSNTVDVINYVLGFFNNVALLYASEDIKVQVSQVTVWTSQDPEAAAGLNTTGTVLPAFRDRMANTNYVGDYAHFLSTRSLGGGIAYVLGSPCNTEKRYRTAVSAIYNTYSNFPTYSWTVEVVTHELGHNFGSNHTQWCGWVGGALDNCYPTEPYPAGTAACPPGPAPSNGGTIMSYCHLTGYGINFNNGFGTQPGNRIRQVIGSASCFGSCRMTVDISKVDASCNQSNGYATVTTQNSTGALSYLWSNGQTSATLSNAAPGTYHVVVSDAAGCKITKDVVIGNSGTTLTFAVNPSPIAAICAGGNITLNATSNPGYTYQWYLGSNPIGGATSSSYNATAAGNYSVRAVSGSCNGTQNVQVVQVTPPTATITPAGSTTFCSGSSLILDATAGSGYTYQWYKNNDVISGATSATYTAISSGAYTVRVAAGATCQSTSSAVNITVNPSPSATLTTTGSLNFCSGSSVKFDASTGTGYSYQWYQDGDPILNATQSTYSATTSGTYNVQVTLGSCNASSEFKTVTVLPRPAVAVTPASSTIEKFQTQTLTATGASQYNWSSLPDMVSSTATTGTYRPLSTTTYTVEGTASNGCRNTATAVITVIGCGDVTNFSATAYSPSRVLLKWTNPAGVTTDTLQYRIAGTTVWTRLFVTGEQYELTGLQPGASYEYNLIPICTTSTVYVPSANQSIQTSSLVNGRYVRLFPNPVSSEARLEIITSSATSLSIVIYDDAGKLVRQILNRQNMPAGQLIQTIDASRLSNGLYLVSVTIDGKSEIIKMVVAH
;
A
#
# COMPACT_ATOMS: atom_id res chain seq x y z
N MET A 1 12.38 -8.58 -1.61
CA MET A 1 13.23 -7.39 -1.81
C MET A 1 14.69 -7.83 -1.73
N LEU A 2 15.16 -8.56 -2.76
CA LEU A 2 16.54 -9.04 -2.98
C LEU A 2 16.50 -9.89 -4.26
N LEU A 3 16.15 -9.24 -5.38
CA LEU A 3 16.04 -9.84 -6.71
C LEU A 3 16.57 -8.86 -7.78
N LEU A 4 17.59 -8.07 -7.43
CA LEU A 4 18.19 -7.02 -8.27
C LEU A 4 19.73 -6.95 -8.11
N SER A 5 20.44 -8.08 -8.05
CA SER A 5 21.91 -8.03 -7.93
C SER A 5 22.72 -8.98 -8.82
N ASN A 6 22.11 -9.73 -9.75
CA ASN A 6 22.85 -10.69 -10.60
C ASN A 6 22.83 -10.40 -12.10
N MET A 7 22.70 -9.13 -12.50
CA MET A 7 22.92 -8.69 -13.90
C MET A 7 24.07 -7.67 -14.04
N ALA A 8 24.96 -7.55 -13.06
CA ALA A 8 26.10 -6.63 -13.12
C ALA A 8 27.43 -7.36 -12.86
N LEU A 9 27.80 -8.29 -13.75
CA LEU A 9 29.19 -8.72 -13.90
C LEU A 9 29.55 -8.74 -15.41
N HIS A 10 29.23 -7.65 -16.09
CA HIS A 10 29.77 -7.31 -17.41
C HIS A 10 30.35 -5.90 -17.31
N ALA A 11 31.62 -5.75 -17.70
CA ALA A 11 32.42 -4.53 -17.72
C ALA A 11 32.59 -3.81 -16.36
N GLN A 12 33.68 -4.11 -15.64
CA GLN A 12 34.21 -3.17 -14.66
C GLN A 12 34.64 -1.92 -15.44
N GLN A 13 33.85 -0.84 -15.40
CA GLN A 13 34.22 0.44 -16.00
C GLN A 13 35.57 0.89 -15.41
N ILE A 14 36.64 0.89 -16.21
CA ILE A 14 37.97 1.37 -15.79
C ILE A 14 37.96 2.90 -15.85
N THR A 15 37.23 3.54 -14.94
CA THR A 15 37.03 5.00 -14.96
C THR A 15 38.10 5.80 -14.22
N ASP A 16 38.86 5.17 -13.33
CA ASP A 16 39.76 5.85 -12.37
C ASP A 16 41.25 5.50 -12.57
N LEU A 17 41.74 5.54 -13.81
CA LEU A 17 43.12 5.17 -14.16
C LEU A 17 44.18 6.06 -13.48
N PHE A 18 43.84 7.32 -13.23
CA PHE A 18 44.71 8.30 -12.60
C PHE A 18 44.10 8.84 -11.31
N GLU A 19 44.95 9.22 -10.36
CA GLU A 19 44.57 10.02 -9.20
C GLU A 19 45.33 11.34 -9.15
N LYS A 20 44.69 12.38 -8.61
CA LYS A 20 45.28 13.71 -8.50
C LYS A 20 46.29 13.74 -7.36
N ARG A 21 47.46 14.32 -7.61
CA ARG A 21 48.51 14.57 -6.63
C ARG A 21 48.56 16.05 -6.24
N THR A 22 49.12 16.32 -5.06
CA THR A 22 49.40 17.70 -4.62
C THR A 22 50.60 18.31 -5.36
N ALA A 23 51.62 17.50 -5.68
CA ALA A 23 52.79 17.90 -6.45
C ALA A 23 53.50 16.70 -7.10
N LEU A 24 54.28 16.97 -8.15
CA LEU A 24 55.25 16.06 -8.76
C LEU A 24 56.55 16.02 -7.94
N SER A 25 57.36 14.96 -8.10
CA SER A 25 58.68 14.84 -7.46
C SER A 25 59.67 15.91 -7.90
N ARG A 26 59.48 16.51 -9.09
CA ARG A 26 60.29 17.60 -9.63
C ARG A 26 59.43 18.81 -9.97
N ASN A 27 59.99 19.99 -9.81
CA ASN A 27 59.32 21.25 -10.14
C ASN A 27 59.52 21.60 -11.62
N PHE A 28 58.43 21.73 -12.37
CA PHE A 28 58.42 22.08 -13.80
C PHE A 28 57.82 23.46 -14.09
N SER A 29 57.70 24.33 -13.08
CA SER A 29 57.15 25.69 -13.23
C SER A 29 57.97 26.60 -14.18
N THR A 30 59.22 26.24 -14.48
CA THR A 30 60.04 26.90 -15.50
C THR A 30 59.73 26.42 -16.93
N VAL A 31 59.11 25.24 -17.07
CA VAL A 31 58.73 24.63 -18.35
C VAL A 31 57.29 24.97 -18.72
N ALA A 32 56.36 24.91 -17.75
CA ALA A 32 54.95 25.22 -17.95
C ALA A 32 54.42 26.19 -16.88
N SER A 33 53.54 27.12 -17.24
CA SER A 33 52.86 28.03 -16.30
C SER A 33 51.83 27.33 -15.43
N LYS A 34 51.16 26.30 -15.96
CA LYS A 34 50.14 25.51 -15.26
C LYS A 34 50.19 24.06 -15.73
N TYR A 35 49.98 23.12 -14.80
CA TYR A 35 49.81 21.71 -15.07
C TYR A 35 49.18 21.02 -13.86
N GLU A 36 48.48 19.92 -14.08
CA GLU A 36 48.00 19.01 -13.03
C GLU A 36 49.02 17.90 -12.81
N ALA A 37 49.27 17.56 -11.54
CA ALA A 37 50.09 16.42 -11.16
C ALA A 37 49.19 15.20 -10.92
N LEU A 38 49.49 14.09 -11.58
CA LEU A 38 48.72 12.85 -11.51
C LEU A 38 49.61 11.66 -11.15
N GLU A 39 49.03 10.61 -10.55
CA GLU A 39 49.65 9.30 -10.37
C GLU A 39 48.92 8.24 -11.19
N LEU A 40 49.64 7.37 -11.88
CA LEU A 40 49.07 6.21 -12.57
C LEU A 40 48.82 5.05 -11.59
N LYS A 41 47.58 4.56 -11.51
CA LYS A 41 47.25 3.43 -10.64
C LYS A 41 47.68 2.08 -11.26
N ALA A 42 48.72 1.47 -10.72
CA ALA A 42 49.34 0.25 -11.26
C ALA A 42 48.37 -0.93 -11.49
N GLU A 43 47.45 -1.19 -10.55
CA GLU A 43 46.48 -2.28 -10.68
C GLU A 43 45.45 -2.03 -11.80
N ARG A 44 44.99 -0.78 -11.94
CA ARG A 44 44.05 -0.38 -13.00
C ARG A 44 44.72 -0.41 -14.37
N PHE A 45 45.95 0.07 -14.46
CA PHE A 45 46.78 -0.02 -15.66
C PHE A 45 47.00 -1.47 -16.09
N SER A 46 47.41 -2.34 -15.16
CA SER A 46 47.59 -3.78 -15.42
C SER A 46 46.29 -4.45 -15.85
N SER A 47 45.14 -4.05 -15.28
CA SER A 47 43.82 -4.53 -15.68
C SER A 47 43.49 -4.12 -17.12
N LEU A 48 43.72 -2.85 -17.48
CA LEU A 48 43.48 -2.32 -18.83
C LEU A 48 44.34 -3.04 -19.88
N GLN A 49 45.61 -3.31 -19.56
CA GLN A 49 46.53 -4.04 -20.44
C GLN A 49 46.17 -5.50 -20.64
N ARG A 50 45.70 -6.18 -19.58
CA ARG A 50 45.28 -7.59 -19.66
C ARG A 50 43.93 -7.77 -20.34
N ASN A 51 42.96 -6.94 -19.97
CA ASN A 51 41.58 -7.12 -20.40
C ASN A 51 41.31 -6.52 -21.79
N ARG A 52 42.07 -5.50 -22.21
CA ARG A 52 41.99 -4.84 -23.52
C ARG A 52 40.53 -4.63 -23.98
N PRO A 53 39.70 -3.92 -23.19
CA PRO A 53 38.28 -3.77 -23.51
C PRO A 53 38.09 -3.06 -24.85
N GLU A 54 37.08 -3.47 -25.63
CA GLU A 54 36.77 -2.82 -26.93
C GLU A 54 36.42 -1.34 -26.79
N SER A 55 35.92 -0.93 -25.62
CA SER A 55 35.66 0.47 -25.27
C SER A 55 35.67 0.67 -23.76
N PHE A 56 36.02 1.86 -23.29
CA PHE A 56 35.88 2.26 -21.88
C PHE A 56 35.73 3.77 -21.73
N GLU A 57 35.34 4.20 -20.53
CA GLU A 57 35.26 5.62 -20.17
C GLU A 57 36.44 5.99 -19.28
N LEU A 58 37.13 7.09 -19.59
CA LEU A 58 38.24 7.61 -18.78
C LEU A 58 37.89 8.98 -18.19
N LYS A 59 38.13 9.14 -16.89
CA LYS A 59 37.95 10.41 -16.18
C LYS A 59 39.31 10.99 -15.80
N LEU A 60 39.53 12.27 -16.11
CA LEU A 60 40.76 12.99 -15.80
C LEU A 60 40.45 14.28 -15.04
N PRO A 61 41.05 14.53 -13.87
CA PRO A 61 40.88 15.78 -13.15
C PRO A 61 41.72 16.88 -13.80
N PHE A 62 41.08 17.97 -14.23
CA PHE A 62 41.73 19.05 -14.97
C PHE A 62 41.05 20.40 -14.74
N GLU A 63 41.81 21.45 -14.37
CA GLU A 63 41.32 22.84 -14.24
C GLU A 63 40.07 22.98 -13.35
N ASN A 64 40.07 22.27 -12.21
CA ASN A 64 38.94 22.20 -11.27
C ASN A 64 37.65 21.60 -11.86
N ARG A 65 37.72 20.91 -12.99
CA ARG A 65 36.66 20.08 -13.57
C ARG A 65 37.15 18.64 -13.81
N GLU A 66 36.24 17.79 -14.28
CA GLU A 66 36.55 16.42 -14.71
C GLU A 66 36.35 16.32 -16.23
N LEU A 67 37.41 15.98 -16.96
CA LEU A 67 37.33 15.60 -18.36
C LEU A 67 36.84 14.15 -18.42
N LYS A 68 35.76 13.92 -19.15
CA LYS A 68 35.18 12.59 -19.34
C LYS A 68 35.30 12.19 -20.80
N LEU A 69 36.01 11.10 -21.05
CA LEU A 69 36.36 10.63 -22.38
C LEU A 69 35.64 9.32 -22.65
N LYS A 70 35.00 9.21 -23.81
CA LYS A 70 34.40 7.95 -24.31
C LYS A 70 35.33 7.38 -25.36
N LEU A 71 35.97 6.27 -25.05
CA LEU A 71 37.10 5.74 -25.79
C LEU A 71 36.79 4.37 -26.40
N LYS A 72 37.12 4.20 -27.68
CA LYS A 72 37.00 2.92 -28.41
C LYS A 72 38.37 2.49 -28.90
N GLN A 73 38.64 1.19 -28.81
CA GLN A 73 39.90 0.61 -29.25
C GLN A 73 40.06 0.72 -30.77
N VAL A 74 41.27 1.01 -31.25
CA VAL A 74 41.62 1.13 -32.67
C VAL A 74 42.89 0.35 -33.02
N LYS A 75 43.00 -0.08 -34.28
CA LYS A 75 44.21 -0.71 -34.85
C LYS A 75 44.95 0.29 -35.73
N LEU A 76 46.17 0.63 -35.33
CA LEU A 76 47.01 1.62 -36.01
C LEU A 76 47.92 1.05 -37.09
N THR A 77 48.10 -0.27 -37.12
CA THR A 77 49.00 -0.94 -38.05
C THR A 77 48.21 -1.70 -39.12
N THR A 78 48.86 -1.98 -40.25
CA THR A 78 48.33 -2.90 -41.26
C THR A 78 48.33 -4.35 -40.73
N ASP A 79 47.71 -5.27 -41.48
CA ASP A 79 47.71 -6.69 -41.13
C ASP A 79 49.07 -7.36 -41.37
N ASN A 80 49.84 -6.87 -42.35
CA ASN A 80 51.20 -7.30 -42.66
C ASN A 80 52.28 -6.41 -42.00
N PHE A 81 51.94 -5.72 -40.90
CA PHE A 81 52.85 -4.82 -40.22
C PHE A 81 54.18 -5.49 -39.89
N SER A 82 55.28 -4.84 -40.26
CA SER A 82 56.62 -5.39 -40.07
C SER A 82 57.56 -4.40 -39.40
N VAL A 83 58.52 -4.96 -38.67
CA VAL A 83 59.54 -4.19 -37.95
C VAL A 83 60.90 -4.66 -38.43
N MET A 84 61.76 -3.70 -38.76
CA MET A 84 63.12 -3.95 -39.20
C MET A 84 64.11 -3.20 -38.31
N GLU A 85 65.20 -3.87 -37.92
CA GLU A 85 66.42 -3.19 -37.47
C GLU A 85 67.33 -2.98 -38.66
N ALA A 86 67.98 -1.82 -38.73
CA ALA A 86 68.95 -1.48 -39.75
C ALA A 86 70.30 -1.13 -39.11
N ASP A 87 71.37 -1.67 -39.68
CA ASP A 87 72.74 -1.31 -39.36
C ASP A 87 73.60 -1.27 -40.62
N ALA A 88 74.92 -1.06 -40.47
CA ALA A 88 75.85 -1.02 -41.59
C ALA A 88 75.92 -2.33 -42.41
N SER A 89 75.44 -3.46 -41.87
CA SER A 89 75.42 -4.77 -42.53
C SER A 89 74.13 -5.04 -43.32
N GLY A 90 73.08 -4.25 -43.10
CA GLY A 90 71.81 -4.35 -43.82
C GLY A 90 70.59 -4.22 -42.90
N LYS A 91 69.43 -4.68 -43.40
CA LYS A 91 68.17 -4.70 -42.64
C LYS A 91 67.84 -6.12 -42.20
N ARG A 92 67.39 -6.28 -40.95
CA ARG A 92 66.94 -7.55 -40.38
C ARG A 92 65.55 -7.40 -39.77
N ALA A 93 64.65 -8.33 -40.09
CA ALA A 93 63.34 -8.38 -39.46
C ALA A 93 63.45 -8.70 -37.96
N VAL A 94 62.66 -8.00 -37.15
CA VAL A 94 62.60 -8.20 -35.70
C VAL A 94 61.20 -8.64 -35.30
N GLN A 95 61.14 -9.65 -34.43
CA GLN A 95 59.88 -10.05 -33.80
C GLN A 95 59.43 -8.94 -32.87
N PHE A 96 58.28 -8.34 -33.17
CA PHE A 96 57.68 -7.28 -32.37
C PHE A 96 56.39 -7.79 -31.74
N ASP A 97 56.46 -8.07 -30.45
CA ASP A 97 55.28 -8.39 -29.65
C ASP A 97 54.57 -7.09 -29.28
N ASN A 98 53.58 -6.69 -30.10
CA ASN A 98 52.80 -5.48 -29.83
C ASN A 98 52.00 -5.61 -28.53
N THR A 99 52.51 -5.00 -27.46
CA THR A 99 51.83 -4.92 -26.16
C THR A 99 50.89 -3.71 -26.07
N GLY A 100 50.99 -2.77 -27.02
CA GLY A 100 50.26 -1.51 -27.04
C GLY A 100 48.76 -1.67 -27.35
N VAL A 101 47.94 -0.89 -26.66
CA VAL A 101 46.50 -0.78 -26.88
C VAL A 101 46.15 0.68 -27.08
N PHE A 102 45.52 0.99 -28.21
CA PHE A 102 45.28 2.35 -28.66
C PHE A 102 43.80 2.64 -28.66
N TYR A 103 43.42 3.80 -28.15
CA TYR A 103 42.05 4.25 -28.07
C TYR A 103 41.89 5.64 -28.66
N GLN A 104 40.78 5.83 -29.34
CA GLN A 104 40.32 7.11 -29.90
C GLN A 104 38.88 7.35 -29.45
N GLY A 105 38.49 8.61 -29.35
CA GLY A 105 37.18 8.94 -28.82
C GLY A 105 36.88 10.43 -28.77
N THR A 106 35.80 10.76 -28.09
CA THR A 106 35.34 12.13 -27.90
C THR A 106 35.24 12.49 -26.43
N LEU A 107 35.25 13.79 -26.14
CA LEU A 107 34.74 14.26 -24.87
C LEU A 107 33.24 13.92 -24.77
N GLU A 108 32.76 13.68 -23.55
CA GLU A 108 31.34 13.33 -23.32
C GLU A 108 30.37 14.42 -23.79
N ASP A 109 30.79 15.68 -23.75
CA ASP A 109 30.02 16.84 -24.24
C ASP A 109 30.03 16.99 -25.78
N GLY A 110 30.79 16.14 -26.48
CA GLY A 110 30.92 16.16 -27.94
C GLY A 110 31.72 17.34 -28.50
N THR A 111 32.37 18.15 -27.65
CA THR A 111 33.01 19.41 -28.06
C THR A 111 34.44 19.26 -28.58
N GLY A 112 34.98 18.03 -28.57
CA GLY A 112 36.32 17.73 -29.03
C GLY A 112 36.62 16.24 -29.01
N PHE A 113 37.89 15.90 -29.22
CA PHE A 113 38.34 14.52 -29.35
C PHE A 113 39.44 14.17 -28.35
N ALA A 114 39.67 12.87 -28.15
CA ALA A 114 40.76 12.38 -27.34
C ALA A 114 41.38 11.11 -27.94
N THR A 115 42.69 10.98 -27.78
CA THR A 115 43.38 9.70 -27.91
C THR A 115 44.03 9.30 -26.59
N ILE A 116 44.05 7.99 -26.33
CA ILE A 116 44.78 7.39 -25.23
C ILE A 116 45.50 6.17 -25.77
N SER A 117 46.83 6.19 -25.72
CA SER A 117 47.71 5.11 -26.11
C SER A 117 48.31 4.48 -24.86
N VAL A 118 48.01 3.21 -24.61
CA VAL A 118 48.47 2.44 -23.44
C VAL A 118 49.55 1.48 -23.91
N ILE A 119 50.81 1.71 -23.55
CA ILE A 119 51.94 1.01 -24.17
C ILE A 119 52.97 0.65 -23.10
N ASN A 120 53.35 -0.63 -22.99
CA ASN A 120 54.32 -1.12 -22.00
C ASN A 120 54.07 -0.66 -20.56
N ASP A 121 54.75 0.39 -20.12
CA ASP A 121 54.73 0.96 -18.77
C ASP A 121 54.17 2.40 -18.74
N ARG A 122 53.60 2.87 -19.86
CA ARG A 122 53.17 4.25 -20.02
C ARG A 122 51.81 4.44 -20.67
N VAL A 123 51.23 5.60 -20.40
CA VAL A 123 50.05 6.13 -21.06
C VAL A 123 50.43 7.43 -21.78
N MET A 124 50.08 7.57 -23.04
CA MET A 124 50.23 8.80 -23.80
C MET A 124 48.85 9.26 -24.24
N GLY A 125 48.52 10.54 -24.09
CA GLY A 125 47.24 11.05 -24.54
C GLY A 125 47.32 12.48 -25.03
N VAL A 126 46.55 12.78 -26.06
CA VAL A 126 46.24 14.17 -26.43
C VAL A 126 44.72 14.29 -26.49
N ILE A 127 44.22 15.31 -25.81
CA ILE A 127 42.81 15.68 -25.79
C ILE A 127 42.74 17.08 -26.40
N ALA A 128 41.92 17.29 -27.43
CA ALA A 128 41.71 18.61 -28.00
C ALA A 128 40.31 19.08 -27.63
N ASP A 129 40.22 20.25 -26.98
CA ASP A 129 38.95 20.90 -26.67
C ASP A 129 38.77 22.20 -27.45
N GLN A 130 37.72 22.95 -27.13
CA GLN A 130 37.45 24.24 -27.75
C GLN A 130 38.48 25.33 -27.41
N GLN A 131 39.52 25.08 -26.62
CA GLN A 131 40.53 26.10 -26.30
C GLN A 131 41.90 25.74 -26.87
N SER A 132 42.39 24.53 -26.59
CA SER A 132 43.71 24.10 -27.03
C SER A 132 43.91 22.59 -26.88
N ASN A 133 45.09 22.12 -27.26
CA ASN A 133 45.53 20.76 -27.01
C ASN A 133 45.89 20.59 -25.52
N ILE A 134 45.41 19.52 -24.92
CA ILE A 134 45.71 19.08 -23.56
C ILE A 134 46.53 17.79 -23.67
N VAL A 135 47.74 17.80 -23.13
CA VAL A 135 48.68 16.68 -23.22
C VAL A 135 48.70 15.92 -21.91
N LEU A 136 48.50 14.60 -21.99
CA LEU A 136 48.67 13.64 -20.91
C LEU A 136 49.92 12.81 -21.17
N GLY A 137 50.87 12.80 -20.23
CA GLY A 137 52.05 11.96 -20.36
C GLY A 137 52.81 11.74 -19.06
N PRO A 138 53.64 10.70 -18.98
CA PRO A 138 54.52 10.47 -17.84
C PRO A 138 55.63 11.52 -17.80
N ILE A 139 56.07 11.84 -16.59
CA ILE A 139 57.40 12.40 -16.36
C ILE A 139 58.42 11.30 -16.61
N GLU A 140 59.45 11.61 -17.40
CA GLU A 140 60.52 10.67 -17.69
C GLU A 140 61.69 10.81 -16.69
N ALA A 141 62.34 9.69 -16.40
CA ALA A 141 63.60 9.64 -15.66
C ALA A 141 64.56 8.68 -16.37
N ASN A 142 65.73 9.18 -16.78
CA ASN A 142 66.74 8.42 -17.53
C ASN A 142 66.17 7.75 -18.80
N GLY A 143 65.30 8.46 -19.53
CA GLY A 143 64.67 7.97 -20.77
C GLY A 143 63.52 6.98 -20.59
N LYS A 144 63.11 6.69 -19.34
CA LYS A 144 62.00 5.79 -19.01
C LYS A 144 60.84 6.52 -18.36
N ALA A 145 59.62 6.05 -18.60
CA ALA A 145 58.43 6.61 -17.96
C ALA A 145 58.44 6.30 -16.46
N THR A 146 57.99 7.26 -15.65
CA THR A 146 57.70 7.04 -14.23
C THR A 146 56.19 6.84 -14.00
N SER A 147 55.78 6.59 -12.75
CA SER A 147 54.37 6.56 -12.38
C SER A 147 53.75 7.95 -12.19
N GLU A 148 54.57 9.03 -12.24
CA GLU A 148 54.11 10.42 -12.14
C GLU A 148 53.74 10.95 -13.52
N TYR A 149 52.58 11.61 -13.62
CA TYR A 149 52.01 12.09 -14.87
C TYR A 149 51.67 13.58 -14.79
N THR A 150 51.70 14.22 -15.95
CA THR A 150 51.19 15.58 -16.11
C THR A 150 50.04 15.63 -17.08
N LEU A 151 49.11 16.53 -16.78
CA LEU A 151 48.04 16.93 -17.67
C LEU A 151 48.04 18.44 -17.75
N TYR A 152 48.27 19.00 -18.95
CA TYR A 152 48.49 20.44 -19.12
C TYR A 152 48.01 20.91 -20.50
N ARG A 153 47.69 22.21 -20.63
CA ARG A 153 47.41 22.83 -21.93
C ARG A 153 48.70 23.19 -22.62
N GLU A 154 48.81 22.92 -23.91
CA GLU A 154 49.96 23.31 -24.72
C GLU A 154 50.24 24.82 -24.65
N THR A 155 49.19 25.65 -24.56
CA THR A 155 49.30 27.11 -24.38
C THR A 155 49.93 27.54 -23.05
N ASP A 156 50.03 26.64 -22.07
CA ASP A 156 50.74 26.89 -20.81
C ASP A 156 52.23 26.52 -20.89
N LEU A 157 52.73 25.97 -21.99
CA LEU A 157 54.17 25.78 -22.18
C LEU A 157 54.86 27.13 -22.35
N LYS A 158 55.91 27.36 -21.56
CA LYS A 158 56.73 28.58 -21.63
C LYS A 158 57.81 28.49 -22.71
N VAL A 159 58.03 27.29 -23.25
CA VAL A 159 59.03 27.02 -24.27
C VAL A 159 58.38 27.26 -25.63
N LYS A 160 58.89 28.24 -26.37
CA LYS A 160 58.42 28.49 -27.74
C LYS A 160 58.92 27.39 -28.67
N ASN A 161 58.04 27.01 -29.57
CA ASN A 161 58.24 25.93 -30.50
C ASN A 161 59.04 26.40 -31.75
N PRO A 162 60.27 25.93 -31.97
CA PRO A 162 61.18 26.50 -32.96
C PRO A 162 61.03 25.89 -34.37
N LEU A 163 59.81 25.57 -34.83
CA LEU A 163 59.64 25.05 -36.20
C LEU A 163 60.20 26.08 -37.21
N VAL A 164 61.09 25.61 -38.08
CA VAL A 164 61.25 26.22 -39.39
C VAL A 164 60.82 25.13 -40.35
N CYS A 165 59.57 25.19 -40.82
CA CYS A 165 59.13 24.41 -41.95
C CYS A 165 59.39 25.24 -43.20
N ALA A 166 59.87 24.56 -44.22
CA ALA A 166 60.12 25.13 -45.53
C ALA A 166 59.81 24.03 -46.52
N THR A 167 58.90 24.27 -47.43
CA THR A 167 58.78 23.49 -48.65
C THR A 167 59.91 23.93 -49.60
N PRO A 168 60.56 23.05 -50.38
CA PRO A 168 61.50 23.46 -51.41
C PRO A 168 60.73 24.06 -52.60
N ASP A 169 59.97 25.12 -52.34
CA ASP A 169 59.08 25.75 -53.32
C ASP A 169 59.84 26.62 -54.33
N ALA A 170 61.15 26.82 -54.14
CA ALA A 170 61.97 27.55 -55.10
C ALA A 170 62.23 26.76 -56.40
N ASP A 171 62.22 25.42 -56.37
CA ASP A 171 62.67 24.59 -57.50
C ASP A 171 61.54 23.76 -58.18
N ILE A 172 60.28 23.90 -57.77
CA ILE A 172 59.15 23.12 -58.34
C ILE A 172 58.06 24.04 -58.89
N TYR A 173 58.46 25.04 -59.67
CA TYR A 173 57.54 26.02 -60.27
C TYR A 173 56.85 25.58 -61.57
N ALA A 174 57.09 24.36 -62.08
CA ALA A 174 56.77 24.08 -63.47
C ALA A 174 55.58 23.14 -63.79
N ASP A 175 55.04 22.28 -62.90
CA ASP A 175 54.10 21.25 -63.43
C ASP A 175 52.91 20.75 -62.59
N VAL A 176 52.60 21.25 -61.38
CA VAL A 176 51.42 20.72 -60.65
C VAL A 176 50.60 21.76 -59.90
N HIS A 177 50.88 23.04 -60.16
CA HIS A 177 49.96 24.13 -59.83
C HIS A 177 48.89 24.33 -60.90
N SER A 178 48.62 23.30 -61.72
CA SER A 178 47.44 23.32 -62.57
C SER A 178 46.22 23.51 -61.68
N SER A 179 45.29 24.32 -62.18
CA SER A 179 44.02 24.77 -61.62
C SER A 179 43.04 23.64 -61.25
N ALA A 180 43.52 22.58 -60.60
CA ALA A 180 42.71 21.53 -59.99
C ALA A 180 41.93 22.17 -58.86
N ALA A 181 40.75 22.64 -59.26
CA ALA A 181 39.79 23.40 -58.50
C ALA A 181 39.56 22.79 -57.11
N ASN A 182 39.39 23.69 -56.14
CA ASN A 182 38.70 23.52 -54.86
C ASN A 182 37.26 23.02 -55.06
N THR A 183 37.10 21.89 -55.75
CA THR A 183 35.82 21.20 -55.87
C THR A 183 35.58 20.58 -54.50
N PRO A 184 34.55 20.98 -53.74
CA PRO A 184 34.31 20.43 -52.43
C PRO A 184 34.18 18.91 -52.54
N GLN A 185 35.10 18.17 -51.94
CA GLN A 185 34.87 16.78 -51.58
C GLN A 185 34.30 16.83 -50.16
N PRO A 186 32.97 16.74 -49.98
CA PRO A 186 32.36 16.86 -48.66
C PRO A 186 32.79 15.70 -47.75
N ARG A 187 32.94 15.99 -46.46
CA ARG A 187 33.09 14.95 -45.41
C ARG A 187 31.88 14.00 -45.46
N GLY A 188 32.08 12.71 -45.16
CA GLY A 188 31.07 11.66 -45.14
C GLY A 188 31.20 10.59 -46.22
N GLN A 189 32.23 10.66 -47.09
CA GLN A 189 32.62 9.55 -47.97
C GLN A 189 34.00 9.06 -47.56
N LEU A 190 34.06 7.90 -46.89
CA LEU A 190 35.32 7.24 -46.56
C LEU A 190 36.12 6.97 -47.83
N VAL A 191 37.37 7.42 -47.83
CA VAL A 191 38.27 7.21 -48.95
C VAL A 191 39.01 5.88 -48.78
N GLY A 192 38.51 4.82 -49.43
CA GLY A 192 39.26 3.59 -49.72
C GLY A 192 39.84 2.81 -48.52
N GLU A 193 40.79 1.91 -48.83
CA GLU A 193 41.66 1.26 -47.86
C GLU A 193 42.54 2.27 -47.11
N PRO A 194 43.08 1.91 -45.93
CA PRO A 194 43.99 2.78 -45.20
C PRO A 194 45.21 3.16 -46.05
N VAL A 195 45.56 4.45 -46.09
CA VAL A 195 46.86 4.89 -46.64
C VAL A 195 47.96 4.36 -45.73
N GLU A 196 48.89 3.60 -46.31
CA GLU A 196 49.93 2.91 -45.58
C GLU A 196 51.20 3.77 -45.43
N ILE A 197 51.65 3.97 -44.19
CA ILE A 197 52.81 4.81 -43.88
C ILE A 197 53.96 3.93 -43.40
N TYR A 198 55.08 4.03 -44.11
CA TYR A 198 56.38 3.52 -43.69
C TYR A 198 57.09 4.57 -42.85
N PHE A 199 57.55 4.18 -41.65
CA PHE A 199 58.40 5.03 -40.82
C PHE A 199 59.83 4.51 -40.81
N GLU A 200 60.79 5.43 -40.90
CA GLU A 200 62.20 5.16 -40.68
C GLU A 200 62.76 6.03 -39.57
N CYS A 201 63.21 5.41 -38.49
CA CYS A 201 63.70 6.07 -37.28
C CYS A 201 65.22 6.03 -37.23
N ASP A 202 65.83 7.19 -37.03
CA ASP A 202 67.28 7.34 -37.03
C ASP A 202 67.96 6.80 -35.76
N TYR A 203 69.29 6.68 -35.80
CA TYR A 203 70.05 6.09 -34.71
C TYR A 203 69.95 6.90 -33.42
N LYS A 204 69.86 8.23 -33.53
CA LYS A 204 69.72 9.11 -32.38
C LYS A 204 68.40 8.88 -31.66
N PHE A 205 67.32 8.66 -32.40
CA PHE A 205 66.03 8.32 -31.82
C PHE A 205 66.08 6.97 -31.08
N TYR A 206 66.74 5.96 -31.66
CA TYR A 206 67.01 4.70 -30.97
C TYR A 206 67.77 4.89 -29.65
N GLN A 207 68.83 5.70 -29.65
CA GLN A 207 69.59 6.00 -28.43
C GLN A 207 68.74 6.71 -27.38
N ASP A 208 67.94 7.69 -27.78
CA ASP A 208 67.08 8.46 -26.87
C ASP A 208 65.97 7.61 -26.25
N LYS A 209 65.60 6.49 -26.90
CA LYS A 209 64.71 5.47 -26.36
C LYS A 209 65.46 4.31 -25.73
N GLY A 210 66.59 4.62 -25.09
CA GLY A 210 67.33 3.67 -24.27
C GLY A 210 68.05 2.58 -25.08
N SER A 211 68.29 2.80 -26.37
CA SER A 211 68.83 1.79 -27.29
C SER A 211 67.95 0.54 -27.33
N ASN A 212 66.64 0.75 -27.49
CA ASN A 212 65.67 -0.31 -27.57
C ASN A 212 64.69 -0.08 -28.74
N THR A 213 64.71 -1.00 -29.70
CA THR A 213 63.89 -0.95 -30.92
C THR A 213 62.39 -0.96 -30.60
N VAL A 214 61.97 -1.77 -29.62
CA VAL A 214 60.57 -1.87 -29.19
C VAL A 214 60.07 -0.54 -28.61
N ASP A 215 60.89 0.16 -27.83
CA ASP A 215 60.53 1.46 -27.25
C ASP A 215 60.40 2.57 -28.30
N VAL A 216 61.22 2.53 -29.37
CA VAL A 216 61.06 3.43 -30.53
C VAL A 216 59.72 3.18 -31.21
N ILE A 217 59.40 1.93 -31.56
CA ILE A 217 58.16 1.57 -32.26
C ILE A 217 56.94 1.92 -31.42
N ASN A 218 57.00 1.63 -30.12
CA ASN A 218 55.96 1.98 -29.17
C ASN A 218 55.73 3.49 -29.11
N TYR A 219 56.79 4.29 -29.10
CA TYR A 219 56.65 5.74 -29.18
C TYR A 219 56.02 6.19 -30.51
N VAL A 220 56.47 5.61 -31.63
CA VAL A 220 55.91 5.87 -32.97
C VAL A 220 54.41 5.59 -33.02
N LEU A 221 53.98 4.39 -32.64
CA LEU A 221 52.57 4.02 -32.61
C LEU A 221 51.78 4.88 -31.59
N GLY A 222 52.41 5.25 -30.48
CA GLY A 222 51.80 6.06 -29.43
C GLY A 222 51.36 7.44 -29.91
N PHE A 223 52.25 8.19 -30.57
CA PHE A 223 51.88 9.48 -31.14
C PHE A 223 51.07 9.32 -32.43
N PHE A 224 51.34 8.30 -33.25
CA PHE A 224 50.62 8.06 -34.51
C PHE A 224 49.13 7.81 -34.28
N ASN A 225 48.72 7.35 -33.09
CA ASN A 225 47.31 7.29 -32.71
C ASN A 225 46.58 8.63 -32.93
N ASN A 226 47.24 9.75 -32.62
CA ASN A 226 46.71 11.09 -32.83
C ASN A 226 46.70 11.48 -34.30
N VAL A 227 47.80 11.21 -35.01
CA VAL A 227 47.92 11.43 -36.45
C VAL A 227 46.78 10.72 -37.19
N ALA A 228 46.53 9.45 -36.83
CA ALA A 228 45.48 8.64 -37.40
C ALA A 228 44.08 9.19 -37.13
N LEU A 229 43.81 9.70 -35.92
CA LEU A 229 42.53 10.33 -35.60
C LEU A 229 42.33 11.64 -36.37
N LEU A 230 43.38 12.46 -36.51
CA LEU A 230 43.32 13.73 -37.24
C LEU A 230 42.98 13.51 -38.72
N TYR A 231 43.59 12.52 -39.38
CA TYR A 231 43.19 12.16 -40.75
C TYR A 231 41.82 11.49 -40.82
N ALA A 232 41.46 10.66 -39.84
CA ALA A 232 40.14 10.05 -39.78
C ALA A 232 39.03 11.12 -39.68
N SER A 233 39.31 12.27 -39.07
CA SER A 233 38.38 13.43 -39.03
C SER A 233 38.14 14.07 -40.41
N GLU A 234 39.00 13.77 -41.39
CA GLU A 234 38.86 14.13 -42.80
C GLU A 234 38.40 12.94 -43.67
N ASP A 235 37.89 11.86 -43.06
CA ASP A 235 37.47 10.61 -43.71
C ASP A 235 38.59 9.83 -44.42
N ILE A 236 39.84 10.06 -43.99
CA ILE A 236 41.03 9.39 -44.51
C ILE A 236 41.58 8.50 -43.42
N LYS A 237 41.56 7.18 -43.65
CA LYS A 237 42.19 6.24 -42.73
C LYS A 237 43.66 6.13 -43.08
N VAL A 238 44.55 6.25 -42.09
CA VAL A 238 45.99 6.00 -42.24
C VAL A 238 46.40 4.87 -41.29
N GLN A 239 47.35 4.04 -41.72
CA GLN A 239 47.91 2.96 -40.90
C GLN A 239 49.42 2.85 -41.11
N VAL A 240 50.12 2.33 -40.10
CA VAL A 240 51.55 2.03 -40.20
C VAL A 240 51.76 0.66 -40.80
N SER A 241 52.49 0.58 -41.91
CA SER A 241 52.79 -0.67 -42.62
C SER A 241 54.12 -1.27 -42.21
N GLN A 242 55.12 -0.44 -41.96
CA GLN A 242 56.43 -0.90 -41.53
C GLN A 242 57.18 0.18 -40.76
N VAL A 243 57.92 -0.21 -39.72
CA VAL A 243 58.87 0.66 -39.03
C VAL A 243 60.27 0.08 -39.16
N THR A 244 61.20 0.87 -39.70
CA THR A 244 62.64 0.55 -39.67
C THR A 244 63.33 1.40 -38.61
N VAL A 245 64.12 0.79 -37.73
CA VAL A 245 64.89 1.48 -36.69
C VAL A 245 66.38 1.25 -36.93
N TRP A 246 67.13 2.34 -37.06
CA TRP A 246 68.59 2.27 -37.15
C TRP A 246 69.20 1.99 -35.77
N THR A 247 69.89 0.86 -35.61
CA THR A 247 70.58 0.46 -34.36
C THR A 247 72.08 0.78 -34.38
N SER A 248 72.57 1.28 -35.51
CA SER A 248 73.86 1.97 -35.68
C SER A 248 73.63 3.26 -36.48
N GLN A 249 74.64 4.13 -36.57
CA GLN A 249 74.55 5.40 -37.31
C GLN A 249 73.89 5.23 -38.69
N ASP A 250 72.80 5.98 -38.92
CA ASP A 250 72.05 5.97 -40.16
C ASP A 250 72.84 6.65 -41.30
N PRO A 251 72.57 6.33 -42.58
CA PRO A 251 73.31 6.88 -43.72
C PRO A 251 73.32 8.41 -43.78
N GLU A 252 72.21 9.08 -43.42
CA GLU A 252 72.15 10.54 -43.40
C GLU A 252 73.04 11.14 -42.30
N ALA A 253 73.06 10.54 -41.10
CA ALA A 253 73.98 10.91 -40.04
C ALA A 253 75.45 10.60 -40.40
N ALA A 254 75.73 9.47 -41.04
CA ALA A 254 77.08 9.08 -41.47
C ALA A 254 77.63 10.01 -42.56
N ALA A 255 76.75 10.55 -43.42
CA ALA A 255 77.09 11.57 -44.41
C ALA A 255 77.24 12.99 -43.82
N GLY A 256 77.04 13.17 -42.51
CA GLY A 256 77.17 14.46 -41.83
C GLY A 256 76.02 15.43 -42.08
N LEU A 257 74.87 14.95 -42.56
CA LEU A 257 73.69 15.78 -42.84
C LEU A 257 72.98 16.15 -41.53
N ASN A 258 72.77 17.45 -41.31
CA ASN A 258 72.34 18.01 -40.03
C ASN A 258 71.15 18.97 -40.13
N THR A 259 70.50 19.07 -41.29
CA THR A 259 69.28 19.87 -41.47
C THR A 259 68.21 19.07 -42.21
N THR A 260 66.94 19.32 -41.94
CA THR A 260 65.84 18.66 -42.67
C THR A 260 65.93 18.86 -44.18
N GLY A 261 66.33 20.06 -44.63
CA GLY A 261 66.54 20.38 -46.05
C GLY A 261 67.67 19.61 -46.74
N THR A 262 68.67 19.11 -45.99
CA THR A 262 69.73 18.25 -46.55
C THR A 262 69.40 16.76 -46.39
N VAL A 263 68.68 16.39 -45.34
CA VAL A 263 68.25 15.01 -45.05
C VAL A 263 67.16 14.53 -46.00
N LEU A 264 66.14 15.36 -46.32
CA LEU A 264 65.03 14.94 -47.18
C LEU A 264 65.49 14.52 -48.59
N PRO A 265 66.33 15.29 -49.32
CA PRO A 265 66.81 14.86 -50.63
C PRO A 265 67.62 13.55 -50.59
N ALA A 266 68.44 13.36 -49.56
CA ALA A 266 69.22 12.11 -49.40
C ALA A 266 68.30 10.91 -49.10
N PHE A 267 67.34 11.09 -48.19
CA PHE A 267 66.34 10.08 -47.86
C PHE A 267 65.48 9.70 -49.07
N ARG A 268 65.02 10.69 -49.84
CA ARG A 268 64.28 10.55 -51.10
C ARG A 268 65.03 9.64 -52.08
N ASP A 269 66.30 9.93 -52.32
CA ASP A 269 67.12 9.18 -53.27
C ASP A 269 67.40 7.75 -52.80
N ARG A 270 67.50 7.54 -51.48
CA ARG A 270 67.56 6.19 -50.91
C ARG A 270 66.25 5.44 -51.10
N MET A 271 65.11 6.07 -50.82
CA MET A 271 63.79 5.46 -50.95
C MET A 271 63.45 5.08 -52.39
N ALA A 272 64.01 5.78 -53.39
CA ALA A 272 63.88 5.40 -54.81
C ALA A 272 64.37 3.98 -55.11
N ASN A 273 65.34 3.47 -54.34
CA ASN A 273 65.98 2.17 -54.54
C ASN A 273 65.68 1.18 -53.39
N THR A 274 64.74 1.51 -52.50
CA THR A 274 64.42 0.71 -51.33
C THR A 274 63.07 0.01 -51.51
N ASN A 275 63.04 -1.31 -51.29
CA ASN A 275 61.80 -2.10 -51.29
C ASN A 275 61.07 -1.98 -49.94
N TYR A 276 60.67 -0.77 -49.55
CA TYR A 276 59.88 -0.55 -48.35
C TYR A 276 58.40 -0.85 -48.57
N VAL A 277 57.72 -1.26 -47.50
CA VAL A 277 56.28 -1.58 -47.49
C VAL A 277 55.50 -0.36 -47.01
N GLY A 278 54.69 0.23 -47.88
CA GLY A 278 53.88 1.43 -47.61
C GLY A 278 53.69 2.31 -48.84
N ASP A 279 52.71 3.20 -48.78
CA ASP A 279 52.38 4.19 -49.80
C ASP A 279 53.28 5.43 -49.72
N TYR A 280 53.57 5.86 -48.49
CA TYR A 280 54.42 7.01 -48.15
C TYR A 280 55.52 6.59 -47.19
N ALA A 281 56.66 7.29 -47.23
CA ALA A 281 57.81 7.03 -46.38
C ALA A 281 58.18 8.28 -45.56
N HIS A 282 58.29 8.13 -44.25
CA HIS A 282 58.50 9.24 -43.33
C HIS A 282 59.70 8.98 -42.43
N PHE A 283 60.72 9.83 -42.55
CA PHE A 283 61.92 9.78 -41.73
C PHE A 283 61.72 10.56 -40.43
N LEU A 284 61.93 9.91 -39.29
CA LEU A 284 61.78 10.48 -37.95
C LEU A 284 63.13 10.54 -37.27
N SER A 285 63.46 11.72 -36.74
CA SER A 285 64.73 11.96 -36.06
C SER A 285 64.54 12.80 -34.81
N THR A 286 65.23 12.43 -33.73
CA THR A 286 65.37 13.28 -32.53
C THR A 286 66.66 14.11 -32.53
N ARG A 287 67.47 14.04 -33.60
CA ARG A 287 68.52 15.05 -33.83
C ARG A 287 67.89 16.42 -34.02
N SER A 288 68.64 17.45 -33.66
CA SER A 288 68.26 18.85 -33.90
C SER A 288 68.43 19.21 -35.39
N LEU A 289 67.56 18.69 -36.25
CA LEU A 289 67.60 18.89 -37.71
C LEU A 289 66.82 20.14 -38.17
N GLY A 290 66.00 20.76 -37.32
CA GLY A 290 65.09 21.84 -37.68
C GLY A 290 63.63 21.45 -37.43
N GLY A 291 62.69 21.95 -38.25
CA GLY A 291 61.27 21.57 -38.20
C GLY A 291 60.97 20.30 -38.99
N GLY A 292 59.98 20.37 -39.89
CA GLY A 292 59.67 19.33 -40.87
C GLY A 292 59.88 19.82 -42.30
N ILE A 293 59.98 18.87 -43.22
CA ILE A 293 59.92 19.13 -44.67
C ILE A 293 59.40 17.90 -45.39
N ALA A 294 58.56 18.13 -46.39
CA ALA A 294 57.97 17.09 -47.22
C ALA A 294 57.93 17.51 -48.69
N TYR A 295 57.92 16.52 -49.57
CA TYR A 295 57.55 16.77 -50.96
C TYR A 295 56.04 16.92 -51.07
N VAL A 296 55.63 18.01 -51.70
CA VAL A 296 54.22 18.32 -52.00
C VAL A 296 53.78 17.68 -53.33
N LEU A 297 54.72 17.26 -54.19
CA LEU A 297 54.44 16.91 -55.60
C LEU A 297 55.09 15.62 -56.11
N GLY A 298 54.22 14.71 -56.55
CA GLY A 298 54.46 13.47 -57.30
C GLY A 298 53.14 12.70 -57.34
N SER A 299 52.79 12.05 -58.46
CA SER A 299 51.54 11.27 -58.48
C SER A 299 51.55 10.28 -57.30
N PRO A 300 50.51 10.26 -56.44
CA PRO A 300 50.38 9.28 -55.36
C PRO A 300 50.37 7.85 -55.90
N CYS A 301 50.27 7.68 -57.23
CA CYS A 301 50.31 6.41 -57.96
C CYS A 301 51.50 6.23 -58.91
N ASN A 302 52.46 7.16 -58.94
CA ASN A 302 53.76 6.93 -59.57
C ASN A 302 54.39 5.57 -59.16
N THR A 303 54.98 4.84 -60.09
CA THR A 303 55.72 3.61 -59.78
C THR A 303 56.95 3.88 -58.92
N GLU A 304 57.56 5.06 -59.05
CA GLU A 304 58.68 5.48 -58.21
C GLU A 304 58.18 6.23 -56.96
N LYS A 305 58.47 5.68 -55.77
CA LYS A 305 58.00 6.23 -54.50
C LYS A 305 58.86 7.38 -53.96
N ARG A 306 59.83 7.87 -54.74
CA ARG A 306 60.85 8.83 -54.27
C ARG A 306 60.23 10.15 -53.79
N TYR A 307 59.20 10.66 -54.45
CA TYR A 307 58.57 11.95 -54.10
C TYR A 307 57.41 11.84 -53.09
N ARG A 308 57.31 10.70 -52.39
CA ARG A 308 56.32 10.45 -51.33
C ARG A 308 57.00 10.37 -49.97
N THR A 309 57.95 11.28 -49.78
CA THR A 309 58.80 11.28 -48.60
C THR A 309 58.63 12.54 -47.79
N ALA A 310 58.72 12.38 -46.48
CA ALA A 310 58.75 13.43 -45.49
C ALA A 310 59.86 13.19 -44.47
N VAL A 311 60.36 14.26 -43.88
CA VAL A 311 61.29 14.24 -42.74
C VAL A 311 60.71 15.11 -41.65
N SER A 312 60.62 14.58 -40.42
CA SER A 312 60.26 15.36 -39.25
C SER A 312 61.32 15.22 -38.16
N ALA A 313 61.81 16.36 -37.68
CA ALA A 313 62.53 16.40 -36.42
C ALA A 313 61.52 16.45 -35.27
N ILE A 314 61.55 15.45 -34.41
CA ILE A 314 60.56 15.25 -33.35
C ILE A 314 61.19 15.41 -31.96
N TYR A 315 60.38 15.74 -30.96
CA TYR A 315 60.83 15.83 -29.57
C TYR A 315 60.16 14.78 -28.70
N ASN A 316 60.98 14.06 -27.93
CA ASN A 316 60.51 13.06 -26.99
C ASN A 316 59.91 13.72 -25.74
N THR A 317 60.70 14.58 -25.11
CA THR A 317 60.38 15.40 -23.93
C THR A 317 61.19 16.70 -23.97
N TYR A 318 60.74 17.74 -23.28
CA TYR A 318 61.56 18.91 -22.96
C TYR A 318 61.93 18.88 -21.48
N SER A 319 63.21 18.68 -21.16
CA SER A 319 63.68 18.57 -19.76
C SER A 319 62.93 17.49 -18.94
N ASN A 320 62.59 16.35 -19.57
CA ASN A 320 61.76 15.26 -19.02
C ASN A 320 60.24 15.54 -18.89
N PHE A 321 59.77 16.69 -19.38
CA PHE A 321 58.34 17.02 -19.45
C PHE A 321 57.76 16.55 -20.80
N PRO A 322 56.61 15.85 -20.84
CA PRO A 322 56.07 15.29 -22.07
C PRO A 322 55.61 16.38 -23.04
N THR A 323 55.99 16.31 -24.31
CA THR A 323 55.66 17.30 -25.36
C THR A 323 55.14 16.63 -26.63
N TYR A 324 54.19 15.70 -26.48
CA TYR A 324 53.72 14.85 -27.59
C TYR A 324 52.94 15.59 -28.67
N SER A 325 52.21 16.66 -28.31
CA SER A 325 51.48 17.50 -29.26
C SER A 325 52.38 18.02 -30.37
N TRP A 326 53.62 18.41 -30.06
CA TRP A 326 54.60 18.81 -31.06
C TRP A 326 54.89 17.72 -32.09
N THR A 327 55.21 16.52 -31.63
CA THR A 327 55.51 15.38 -32.51
C THR A 327 54.30 15.03 -33.39
N VAL A 328 53.10 15.10 -32.82
CA VAL A 328 51.86 14.91 -33.57
C VAL A 328 51.69 16.01 -34.63
N GLU A 329 51.90 17.28 -34.26
CA GLU A 329 51.77 18.43 -35.16
C GLU A 329 52.69 18.30 -36.37
N VAL A 330 54.01 18.19 -36.16
CA VAL A 330 54.99 18.19 -37.26
C VAL A 330 54.82 16.97 -38.17
N VAL A 331 54.55 15.77 -37.62
CA VAL A 331 54.35 14.58 -38.46
C VAL A 331 53.06 14.69 -39.26
N THR A 332 51.97 15.18 -38.65
CA THR A 332 50.69 15.36 -39.35
C THR A 332 50.76 16.47 -40.40
N HIS A 333 51.51 17.54 -40.13
CA HIS A 333 51.74 18.64 -41.08
C HIS A 333 52.47 18.14 -42.34
N GLU A 334 53.60 17.45 -42.16
CA GLU A 334 54.41 16.95 -43.28
C GLU A 334 53.70 15.85 -44.09
N LEU A 335 52.92 14.99 -43.43
CA LEU A 335 52.04 14.06 -44.15
C LEU A 335 50.94 14.81 -44.91
N GLY A 336 50.46 15.95 -44.40
CA GLY A 336 49.48 16.81 -45.08
C GLY A 336 50.02 17.35 -46.41
N HIS A 337 51.30 17.72 -46.45
CA HIS A 337 52.02 18.04 -47.68
C HIS A 337 52.16 16.84 -48.62
N ASN A 338 52.54 15.67 -48.11
CA ASN A 338 52.57 14.44 -48.91
C ASN A 338 51.20 14.07 -49.50
N PHE A 339 50.11 14.44 -48.82
CA PHE A 339 48.74 14.30 -49.30
C PHE A 339 48.27 15.50 -50.15
N GLY A 340 49.21 16.38 -50.51
CA GLY A 340 49.06 17.42 -51.53
C GLY A 340 48.46 18.74 -51.03
N SER A 341 48.42 18.97 -49.71
CA SER A 341 48.03 20.26 -49.15
C SER A 341 49.16 21.28 -49.17
N ASN A 342 48.82 22.55 -49.35
CA ASN A 342 49.71 23.68 -49.13
C ASN A 342 49.52 24.24 -47.71
N HIS A 343 50.40 25.14 -47.29
CA HIS A 343 50.24 25.88 -46.04
C HIS A 343 49.04 26.84 -46.09
N THR A 344 48.52 27.25 -44.93
CA THR A 344 47.39 28.21 -44.85
C THR A 344 47.73 29.60 -45.40
N GLN A 345 48.99 30.04 -45.34
CA GLN A 345 49.44 31.33 -45.86
C GLN A 345 49.62 31.38 -47.39
N TRP A 346 49.41 30.26 -48.09
CA TRP A 346 49.54 30.19 -49.55
C TRP A 346 48.46 31.03 -50.24
N CYS A 347 48.88 31.99 -51.07
CA CYS A 347 47.95 32.90 -51.75
C CYS A 347 47.06 32.22 -52.81
N GLY A 348 47.32 30.95 -53.16
CA GLY A 348 46.53 30.19 -54.13
C GLY A 348 45.19 29.65 -53.61
N TRP A 349 44.89 29.79 -52.32
CA TRP A 349 43.58 29.44 -51.76
C TRP A 349 42.47 30.38 -52.28
N VAL A 350 41.23 29.86 -52.33
CA VAL A 350 40.06 30.70 -52.67
C VAL A 350 39.88 31.72 -51.56
N GLY A 351 40.02 33.00 -51.89
CA GLY A 351 39.99 34.12 -50.94
C GLY A 351 41.35 34.58 -50.41
N GLY A 352 42.46 33.98 -50.87
CA GLY A 352 43.82 34.31 -50.40
C GLY A 352 44.21 33.54 -49.14
N ALA A 353 45.26 34.02 -48.45
CA ALA A 353 45.77 33.39 -47.23
C ALA A 353 44.67 33.19 -46.17
N LEU A 354 44.67 32.02 -45.51
CA LEU A 354 43.62 31.60 -44.59
C LEU A 354 43.85 32.07 -43.15
N ASP A 355 45.07 32.45 -42.79
CA ASP A 355 45.41 33.07 -41.52
C ASP A 355 46.56 34.10 -41.66
N ASN A 356 46.94 34.74 -40.55
CA ASN A 356 48.05 35.71 -40.49
C ASN A 356 49.22 35.27 -39.60
N CYS A 357 49.36 33.96 -39.37
CA CYS A 357 50.37 33.45 -38.46
C CYS A 357 51.80 33.51 -39.02
N TYR A 358 51.93 33.74 -40.32
CA TYR A 358 53.20 33.92 -41.03
C TYR A 358 53.02 34.87 -42.21
N PRO A 359 54.10 35.50 -42.73
CA PRO A 359 54.05 36.22 -43.99
C PRO A 359 53.42 35.38 -45.12
N THR A 360 52.66 36.03 -45.99
CA THR A 360 51.96 35.39 -47.11
C THR A 360 52.93 34.79 -48.12
N GLU A 361 52.67 33.57 -48.57
CA GLU A 361 53.45 32.87 -49.58
C GLU A 361 52.85 33.11 -50.98
N PRO A 362 53.59 33.71 -51.93
CA PRO A 362 53.06 34.08 -53.24
C PRO A 362 52.70 32.87 -54.12
N TYR A 363 51.81 33.08 -55.09
CA TYR A 363 51.36 32.07 -56.06
C TYR A 363 51.05 32.70 -57.42
N PRO A 364 51.54 32.16 -58.56
CA PRO A 364 52.94 31.99 -59.00
C PRO A 364 53.71 33.31 -59.26
N ALA A 365 54.95 33.22 -59.73
CA ALA A 365 55.91 34.34 -59.84
C ALA A 365 55.39 35.57 -60.61
N GLY A 366 55.40 36.74 -59.96
CA GLY A 366 55.05 38.05 -60.54
C GLY A 366 53.72 38.66 -60.09
N THR A 367 52.95 37.97 -59.25
CA THR A 367 51.71 38.50 -58.67
C THR A 367 51.95 39.45 -57.50
N ALA A 368 51.12 40.49 -57.35
CA ALA A 368 51.14 41.39 -56.20
C ALA A 368 50.94 40.63 -54.88
N ALA A 369 51.50 41.15 -53.78
CA ALA A 369 51.34 40.56 -52.45
C ALA A 369 49.85 40.37 -52.12
N CYS A 370 49.43 39.15 -51.77
CA CYS A 370 48.08 38.94 -51.27
C CYS A 370 47.97 39.45 -49.84
N PRO A 371 46.81 39.99 -49.41
CA PRO A 371 46.63 40.42 -48.05
C PRO A 371 46.75 39.23 -47.08
N PRO A 372 47.28 39.44 -45.85
CA PRO A 372 47.30 38.41 -44.83
C PRO A 372 45.87 37.97 -44.49
N GLY A 373 45.70 36.70 -44.12
CA GLY A 373 44.42 36.17 -43.69
C GLY A 373 43.95 36.73 -42.35
N PRO A 374 42.78 36.29 -41.84
CA PRO A 374 42.30 36.69 -40.53
C PRO A 374 43.17 36.11 -39.39
N ALA A 375 43.17 36.77 -38.23
CA ALA A 375 43.74 36.18 -37.02
C ALA A 375 42.89 34.96 -36.58
N PRO A 376 43.50 33.81 -36.26
CA PRO A 376 42.74 32.66 -35.75
C PRO A 376 42.12 32.98 -34.39
N SER A 377 40.84 32.72 -34.23
CA SER A 377 40.11 32.99 -32.98
C SER A 377 40.36 31.96 -31.88
N ASN A 378 40.83 30.76 -32.24
CA ASN A 378 40.98 29.62 -31.33
C ASN A 378 42.16 28.70 -31.70
N GLY A 379 43.30 29.32 -31.99
CA GLY A 379 44.48 28.62 -32.53
C GLY A 379 44.39 28.33 -34.04
N GLY A 380 45.54 28.04 -34.64
CA GLY A 380 45.65 27.67 -36.06
C GLY A 380 45.18 26.24 -36.34
N THR A 381 45.09 25.92 -37.64
CA THR A 381 44.88 24.56 -38.15
C THR A 381 46.22 23.83 -38.31
N ILE A 382 46.22 22.52 -38.55
CA ILE A 382 47.44 21.72 -38.71
C ILE A 382 48.39 22.28 -39.77
N MET A 383 47.88 22.82 -40.89
CA MET A 383 48.71 23.37 -41.98
C MET A 383 49.18 24.81 -41.75
N SER A 384 49.06 25.33 -40.53
CA SER A 384 49.38 26.71 -40.17
C SER A 384 50.66 26.84 -39.36
N TYR A 385 51.33 27.99 -39.47
CA TYR A 385 52.48 28.34 -38.63
C TYR A 385 52.11 29.07 -37.32
N CYS A 386 50.86 28.97 -36.87
CA CYS A 386 50.43 29.60 -35.62
C CYS A 386 51.19 29.10 -34.37
N HIS A 387 51.85 27.94 -34.40
CA HIS A 387 52.75 27.50 -33.33
C HIS A 387 53.97 28.44 -33.12
N LEU A 388 54.32 29.31 -34.08
CA LEU A 388 55.35 30.36 -33.93
C LEU A 388 54.83 31.59 -33.18
N THR A 389 53.53 31.69 -33.03
CA THR A 389 52.84 32.85 -32.50
C THR A 389 52.23 32.55 -31.13
N GLY A 390 51.56 33.54 -30.52
CA GLY A 390 50.79 33.32 -29.30
C GLY A 390 49.48 32.54 -29.51
N TYR A 391 49.05 32.32 -30.76
CA TYR A 391 47.80 31.62 -31.05
C TYR A 391 47.92 30.10 -30.85
N GLY A 392 49.09 29.51 -31.13
CA GLY A 392 49.29 28.05 -31.08
C GLY A 392 48.49 27.30 -32.16
N ILE A 393 48.54 25.97 -32.12
CA ILE A 393 47.74 25.09 -32.98
C ILE A 393 46.70 24.40 -32.11
N ASN A 394 45.46 24.31 -32.60
CA ASN A 394 44.42 23.53 -31.93
C ASN A 394 43.99 22.40 -32.87
N PHE A 395 44.22 21.16 -32.46
CA PHE A 395 43.92 20.00 -33.27
C PHE A 395 42.42 19.83 -33.52
N ASN A 396 41.55 20.40 -32.70
CA ASN A 396 40.10 20.40 -32.93
C ASN A 396 39.72 21.16 -34.21
N ASN A 397 40.59 22.06 -34.70
CA ASN A 397 40.40 22.74 -35.98
C ASN A 397 40.79 21.86 -37.19
N GLY A 398 41.43 20.71 -36.96
CA GLY A 398 41.89 19.79 -38.00
C GLY A 398 42.78 20.50 -39.04
N PHE A 399 42.58 20.16 -40.30
CA PHE A 399 43.27 20.82 -41.43
C PHE A 399 42.53 22.09 -41.89
N GLY A 400 41.34 22.36 -41.38
CA GLY A 400 40.45 23.39 -41.94
C GLY A 400 39.88 23.00 -43.30
N THR A 401 38.96 23.82 -43.81
CA THR A 401 38.12 23.45 -44.96
C THR A 401 38.92 23.26 -46.26
N GLN A 402 39.72 24.24 -46.69
CA GLN A 402 40.40 24.16 -47.99
C GLN A 402 41.58 23.18 -47.99
N PRO A 403 42.47 23.18 -46.97
CA PRO A 403 43.52 22.17 -46.87
C PRO A 403 42.93 20.75 -46.75
N GLY A 404 41.93 20.53 -45.90
CA GLY A 404 41.26 19.22 -45.77
C GLY A 404 40.58 18.74 -47.06
N ASN A 405 39.90 19.63 -47.80
CA ASN A 405 39.32 19.30 -49.11
C ASN A 405 40.39 18.83 -50.10
N ARG A 406 41.53 19.52 -50.13
CA ARG A 406 42.64 19.18 -51.03
C ARG A 406 43.20 17.80 -50.72
N ILE A 407 43.43 17.51 -49.44
CA ILE A 407 43.90 16.19 -48.98
C ILE A 407 42.92 15.09 -49.40
N ARG A 408 41.60 15.27 -49.13
CA ARG A 408 40.57 14.31 -49.57
C ARG A 408 40.55 14.10 -51.08
N GLN A 409 40.70 15.17 -51.87
CA GLN A 409 40.71 15.08 -53.32
C GLN A 409 41.91 14.28 -53.84
N VAL A 410 43.10 14.54 -53.31
CA VAL A 410 44.32 13.85 -53.74
C VAL A 410 44.26 12.36 -53.41
N ILE A 411 43.86 12.00 -52.18
CA ILE A 411 43.74 10.60 -51.78
C ILE A 411 42.55 9.93 -52.50
N GLY A 412 41.41 10.61 -52.61
CA GLY A 412 40.18 10.07 -53.22
C GLY A 412 40.24 9.84 -54.72
N SER A 413 41.15 10.54 -55.42
CA SER A 413 41.38 10.36 -56.85
C SER A 413 42.51 9.38 -57.19
N ALA A 414 43.28 8.93 -56.19
CA ALA A 414 44.43 8.06 -56.39
C ALA A 414 43.99 6.59 -56.51
N SER A 415 44.00 6.04 -57.73
CA SER A 415 43.57 4.66 -58.01
C SER A 415 44.52 3.56 -57.50
N CYS A 416 45.71 3.93 -57.06
CA CYS A 416 46.70 3.05 -56.45
C CYS A 416 46.46 2.82 -54.96
N PHE A 417 45.70 3.70 -54.30
CA PHE A 417 45.23 3.47 -52.95
C PHE A 417 43.94 2.66 -53.05
N GLY A 418 43.92 1.45 -52.50
CA GLY A 418 42.73 0.60 -52.45
C GLY A 418 42.16 0.19 -53.81
N SER A 419 42.69 -0.89 -54.38
CA SER A 419 41.92 -1.69 -55.36
C SER A 419 40.82 -2.52 -54.68
N CYS A 420 40.76 -2.49 -53.35
CA CYS A 420 39.82 -3.24 -52.54
C CYS A 420 39.02 -2.30 -51.64
N ARG A 421 37.71 -2.15 -51.93
CA ARG A 421 36.79 -1.31 -51.15
C ARG A 421 35.96 -2.11 -50.14
N MET A 422 36.16 -3.43 -50.10
CA MET A 422 35.47 -4.35 -49.21
C MET A 422 35.88 -4.10 -47.76
N THR A 423 34.92 -3.91 -46.87
CA THR A 423 35.16 -3.93 -45.42
C THR A 423 34.75 -5.28 -44.85
N VAL A 424 35.50 -5.75 -43.85
CA VAL A 424 35.30 -7.05 -43.21
C VAL A 424 35.32 -6.88 -41.69
N ASP A 425 34.25 -7.31 -41.04
CA ASP A 425 34.12 -7.38 -39.58
C ASP A 425 33.91 -8.83 -39.14
N ILE A 426 34.31 -9.15 -37.91
CA ILE A 426 34.18 -10.49 -37.33
C ILE A 426 33.50 -10.41 -35.96
N SER A 427 32.43 -11.18 -35.78
CA SER A 427 31.85 -11.49 -34.47
C SER A 427 32.34 -12.87 -34.01
N LYS A 428 32.51 -13.08 -32.70
CA LYS A 428 33.05 -14.36 -32.18
C LYS A 428 32.39 -14.82 -30.89
N VAL A 429 32.53 -16.12 -30.62
CA VAL A 429 32.34 -16.75 -29.32
C VAL A 429 33.54 -17.64 -29.02
N ASP A 430 34.11 -17.45 -27.84
CA ASP A 430 35.29 -18.18 -27.39
C ASP A 430 34.97 -19.64 -27.09
N ALA A 431 35.96 -20.50 -27.29
CA ALA A 431 35.88 -21.92 -26.95
C ALA A 431 35.92 -22.12 -25.43
N SER A 432 35.31 -23.19 -24.93
CA SER A 432 35.31 -23.54 -23.50
C SER A 432 36.17 -24.76 -23.23
N CYS A 433 36.96 -24.72 -22.15
CA CYS A 433 37.72 -25.85 -21.65
C CYS A 433 38.68 -26.52 -22.65
N ASN A 434 39.34 -25.70 -23.47
CA ASN A 434 40.20 -26.16 -24.55
C ASN A 434 39.51 -27.14 -25.52
N GLN A 435 38.18 -27.10 -25.60
CA GLN A 435 37.41 -27.87 -26.56
C GLN A 435 37.21 -27.11 -27.86
N SER A 436 36.90 -27.83 -28.93
CA SER A 436 36.64 -27.28 -30.27
C SER A 436 35.19 -26.83 -30.43
N ASN A 437 34.72 -25.87 -29.62
CA ASN A 437 33.33 -25.39 -29.65
C ASN A 437 33.18 -23.87 -29.80
N GLY A 438 34.28 -23.14 -30.02
CA GLY A 438 34.24 -21.73 -30.38
C GLY A 438 33.79 -21.53 -31.83
N TYR A 439 33.37 -20.31 -32.16
CA TYR A 439 33.00 -19.93 -33.53
C TYR A 439 33.28 -18.44 -33.81
N ALA A 440 33.46 -18.11 -35.08
CA ALA A 440 33.58 -16.75 -35.57
C ALA A 440 32.78 -16.56 -36.86
N THR A 441 32.09 -15.43 -37.02
CA THR A 441 31.28 -15.13 -38.20
C THR A 441 31.71 -13.81 -38.82
N VAL A 442 31.97 -13.85 -40.12
CA VAL A 442 32.41 -12.71 -40.93
C VAL A 442 31.21 -11.98 -41.52
N THR A 443 31.21 -10.65 -41.45
CA THR A 443 30.29 -9.76 -42.18
C THR A 443 31.07 -8.84 -43.09
N THR A 444 30.55 -8.60 -44.29
CA THR A 444 31.22 -7.83 -45.35
C THR A 444 30.35 -6.69 -45.86
N GLN A 445 30.95 -5.53 -46.18
CA GLN A 445 30.28 -4.46 -46.91
C GLN A 445 31.14 -3.99 -48.09
N ASN A 446 30.52 -3.29 -49.05
CA ASN A 446 31.20 -2.68 -50.21
C ASN A 446 32.02 -3.67 -51.08
N SER A 447 31.70 -4.97 -51.00
CA SER A 447 32.28 -6.01 -51.85
C SER A 447 31.69 -5.96 -53.26
N THR A 448 32.50 -6.26 -54.27
CA THR A 448 32.04 -6.34 -55.66
C THR A 448 31.86 -7.79 -56.08
N GLY A 449 30.60 -8.20 -56.30
CA GLY A 449 30.26 -9.54 -56.78
C GLY A 449 30.31 -10.63 -55.70
N ALA A 450 30.57 -11.87 -56.10
CA ALA A 450 30.55 -13.03 -55.22
C ALA A 450 31.75 -13.04 -54.25
N LEU A 451 31.50 -13.46 -53.01
CA LEU A 451 32.50 -13.56 -51.96
C LEU A 451 33.01 -14.99 -51.81
N SER A 452 34.29 -15.12 -51.47
CA SER A 452 34.93 -16.36 -51.07
C SER A 452 35.65 -16.16 -49.73
N TYR A 453 35.64 -17.19 -48.89
CA TYR A 453 36.29 -17.19 -47.58
C TYR A 453 37.30 -18.32 -47.54
N LEU A 454 38.46 -18.10 -46.92
CA LEU A 454 39.44 -19.13 -46.62
C LEU A 454 40.00 -18.88 -45.23
N TRP A 455 39.60 -19.71 -44.28
CA TRP A 455 40.13 -19.71 -42.93
C TRP A 455 41.47 -20.46 -42.86
N SER A 456 42.31 -20.09 -41.90
CA SER A 456 43.62 -20.71 -41.63
C SER A 456 43.55 -22.22 -41.37
N ASN A 457 42.40 -22.74 -40.94
CA ASN A 457 42.13 -24.16 -40.74
C ASN A 457 41.50 -24.86 -41.96
N GLY A 458 41.43 -24.18 -43.10
CA GLY A 458 40.91 -24.69 -44.37
C GLY A 458 39.39 -24.60 -44.55
N GLN A 459 38.64 -24.07 -43.58
CA GLN A 459 37.20 -23.83 -43.77
C GLN A 459 36.96 -22.71 -44.79
N THR A 460 35.87 -22.79 -45.56
CA THR A 460 35.57 -21.84 -46.66
C THR A 460 34.23 -21.11 -46.53
N SER A 461 33.57 -21.24 -45.38
CA SER A 461 32.31 -20.56 -45.07
C SER A 461 32.56 -19.18 -44.44
N ALA A 462 31.57 -18.29 -44.50
CA ALA A 462 31.58 -17.03 -43.76
C ALA A 462 31.65 -17.25 -42.22
N THR A 463 31.23 -18.43 -41.74
CA THR A 463 31.33 -18.83 -40.33
C THR A 463 32.38 -19.91 -40.14
N LEU A 464 33.38 -19.63 -39.30
CA LEU A 464 34.28 -20.60 -38.69
C LEU A 464 33.54 -21.33 -37.56
N SER A 465 33.42 -22.65 -37.66
CA SER A 465 32.74 -23.48 -36.65
C SER A 465 33.68 -24.51 -36.02
N ASN A 466 33.35 -24.95 -34.80
CA ASN A 466 34.11 -25.94 -34.03
C ASN A 466 35.60 -25.55 -33.87
N ALA A 467 35.87 -24.28 -33.62
CA ALA A 467 37.22 -23.78 -33.41
C ALA A 467 37.70 -24.10 -31.99
N ALA A 468 38.87 -24.72 -31.86
CA ALA A 468 39.59 -24.79 -30.59
C ALA A 468 40.16 -23.40 -30.24
N PRO A 469 40.56 -23.13 -28.98
CA PRO A 469 41.26 -21.89 -28.65
C PRO A 469 42.51 -21.73 -29.51
N GLY A 470 42.67 -20.55 -30.08
CA GLY A 470 43.74 -20.27 -31.03
C GLY A 470 43.46 -19.04 -31.89
N THR A 471 44.48 -18.61 -32.60
CA THR A 471 44.37 -17.52 -33.56
C THR A 471 44.03 -18.09 -34.93
N TYR A 472 42.96 -17.57 -35.53
CA TYR A 472 42.54 -17.92 -36.88
C TYR A 472 42.60 -16.66 -37.74
N HIS A 473 43.03 -16.81 -38.99
CA HIS A 473 42.90 -15.75 -39.98
C HIS A 473 41.94 -16.18 -41.07
N VAL A 474 41.11 -15.27 -41.56
CA VAL A 474 40.27 -15.46 -42.74
C VAL A 474 40.75 -14.55 -43.85
N VAL A 475 40.92 -15.11 -45.04
CA VAL A 475 41.05 -14.35 -46.28
C VAL A 475 39.68 -14.27 -46.93
N VAL A 476 39.14 -13.08 -47.03
CA VAL A 476 37.89 -12.79 -47.75
C VAL A 476 38.27 -12.23 -49.11
N SER A 477 37.79 -12.82 -50.20
CA SER A 477 38.00 -12.29 -51.56
C SER A 477 36.69 -12.03 -52.27
N ASP A 478 36.57 -10.90 -52.95
CA ASP A 478 35.45 -10.62 -53.86
C ASP A 478 35.77 -10.98 -55.32
N ALA A 479 34.79 -10.80 -56.22
CA ALA A 479 34.93 -11.16 -57.64
C ALA A 479 35.78 -10.16 -58.45
N ALA A 480 36.05 -8.96 -57.91
CA ALA A 480 36.95 -7.97 -58.51
C ALA A 480 38.42 -8.22 -58.15
N GLY A 481 38.71 -9.24 -57.33
CA GLY A 481 40.06 -9.61 -56.90
C GLY A 481 40.52 -8.91 -55.63
N CYS A 482 39.62 -8.18 -54.96
CA CYS A 482 39.88 -7.51 -53.70
C CYS A 482 39.95 -8.55 -52.56
N LYS A 483 41.05 -8.55 -51.80
CA LYS A 483 41.32 -9.51 -50.73
C LYS A 483 41.60 -8.82 -49.41
N ILE A 484 40.77 -9.09 -48.41
CA ILE A 484 40.98 -8.62 -47.03
C ILE A 484 41.32 -9.82 -46.16
N THR A 485 42.37 -9.69 -45.36
CA THR A 485 42.72 -10.70 -44.34
C THR A 485 42.33 -10.16 -42.96
N LYS A 486 41.72 -11.00 -42.13
CA LYS A 486 41.39 -10.63 -40.75
C LYS A 486 41.74 -11.74 -39.78
N ASP A 487 42.41 -11.38 -38.70
CA ASP A 487 42.62 -12.26 -37.56
C ASP A 487 41.43 -12.24 -36.62
N VAL A 488 41.15 -13.38 -36.01
CA VAL A 488 40.27 -13.53 -34.87
C VAL A 488 40.91 -14.51 -33.88
N VAL A 489 41.00 -14.10 -32.61
CA VAL A 489 41.45 -14.99 -31.54
C VAL A 489 40.21 -15.61 -30.92
N ILE A 490 40.06 -16.92 -31.09
CA ILE A 490 39.12 -17.72 -30.29
C ILE A 490 39.83 -17.98 -28.97
N GLY A 491 39.38 -17.30 -27.91
CA GLY A 491 39.90 -17.48 -26.56
C GLY A 491 39.47 -18.81 -25.95
N ASN A 492 40.03 -19.12 -24.78
CA ASN A 492 39.53 -20.18 -23.91
C ASN A 492 38.77 -19.55 -22.74
N SER A 493 37.44 -19.63 -22.78
CA SER A 493 36.57 -19.31 -21.66
C SER A 493 36.65 -20.42 -20.61
N GLY A 494 37.68 -20.32 -19.74
CA GLY A 494 37.79 -21.08 -18.48
C GLY A 494 38.93 -22.11 -18.42
N THR A 495 39.76 -22.02 -17.38
CA THR A 495 40.60 -23.12 -16.85
C THR A 495 39.91 -23.88 -15.73
N THR A 496 38.80 -23.32 -15.23
CA THR A 496 38.06 -23.81 -14.08
C THR A 496 36.69 -24.31 -14.53
N LEU A 497 36.34 -25.55 -14.17
CA LEU A 497 34.96 -26.00 -14.32
C LEU A 497 34.09 -25.35 -13.25
N THR A 498 33.02 -24.68 -13.67
CA THR A 498 31.94 -24.34 -12.75
C THR A 498 30.90 -25.45 -12.79
N PHE A 499 30.55 -25.97 -11.63
CA PHE A 499 29.45 -26.91 -11.46
C PHE A 499 28.87 -26.67 -10.07
N ALA A 500 27.58 -26.90 -9.89
CA ALA A 500 26.98 -26.78 -8.58
C ALA A 500 27.22 -28.07 -7.79
N VAL A 501 27.40 -27.92 -6.48
CA VAL A 501 27.21 -29.01 -5.53
C VAL A 501 25.97 -28.70 -4.72
N ASN A 502 25.11 -29.69 -4.52
CA ASN A 502 23.91 -29.57 -3.70
C ASN A 502 24.01 -30.57 -2.53
N PRO A 503 23.92 -30.11 -1.27
CA PRO A 503 23.71 -28.72 -0.84
C PRO A 503 24.97 -27.86 -0.98
N SER A 504 24.84 -26.53 -1.12
CA SER A 504 25.95 -25.57 -1.10
C SER A 504 25.52 -24.28 -0.39
N PRO A 505 26.41 -23.58 0.35
CA PRO A 505 27.78 -23.97 0.73
C PRO A 505 27.85 -24.83 2.00
N ILE A 506 26.75 -24.92 2.75
CA ILE A 506 26.67 -25.65 4.02
C ILE A 506 25.56 -26.70 3.90
N ALA A 507 25.91 -27.94 4.21
CA ALA A 507 25.01 -29.07 4.33
C ALA A 507 24.92 -29.47 5.81
N ALA A 508 23.72 -29.68 6.32
CA ALA A 508 23.50 -30.10 7.70
C ALA A 508 23.07 -31.57 7.76
N ILE A 509 23.73 -32.34 8.63
CA ILE A 509 23.31 -33.70 9.00
C ILE A 509 23.03 -33.76 10.49
N CYS A 510 22.04 -34.53 10.90
CA CYS A 510 21.85 -34.81 12.32
C CYS A 510 22.87 -35.81 12.83
N ALA A 511 23.10 -35.80 14.14
CA ALA A 511 23.89 -36.82 14.81
C ALA A 511 23.44 -38.23 14.39
N GLY A 512 24.34 -39.00 13.76
CA GLY A 512 24.08 -40.36 13.26
C GLY A 512 23.41 -40.46 11.87
N GLY A 513 23.08 -39.33 11.23
CA GLY A 513 22.51 -39.27 9.89
C GLY A 513 23.57 -39.17 8.76
N ASN A 514 23.09 -39.11 7.52
CA ASN A 514 23.91 -38.84 6.34
C ASN A 514 23.24 -37.81 5.42
N ILE A 515 24.02 -37.18 4.55
CA ILE A 515 23.52 -36.29 3.48
C ILE A 515 24.18 -36.64 2.16
N THR A 516 23.38 -36.72 1.11
CA THR A 516 23.89 -36.89 -0.25
C THR A 516 24.36 -35.53 -0.78
N LEU A 517 25.66 -35.42 -0.99
CA LEU A 517 26.28 -34.32 -1.71
C LEU A 517 26.24 -34.66 -3.20
N ASN A 518 25.64 -33.80 -4.02
CA ASN A 518 25.47 -34.03 -5.45
C ASN A 518 26.17 -32.94 -6.24
N ALA A 519 27.25 -33.29 -6.95
CA ALA A 519 27.80 -32.48 -8.02
C ALA A 519 26.87 -32.55 -9.25
N THR A 520 26.73 -31.44 -9.98
CA THR A 520 25.98 -31.40 -11.24
C THR A 520 26.54 -32.45 -12.19
N SER A 521 25.72 -33.43 -12.57
CA SER A 521 26.11 -34.50 -13.50
C SER A 521 26.18 -33.93 -14.92
N ASN A 522 27.36 -33.94 -15.53
CA ASN A 522 27.55 -33.56 -16.93
C ASN A 522 28.25 -34.68 -17.70
N PRO A 523 27.76 -35.04 -18.90
CA PRO A 523 28.47 -35.98 -19.77
C PRO A 523 29.91 -35.50 -20.03
N GLY A 524 30.89 -36.37 -19.77
CA GLY A 524 32.32 -36.07 -19.96
C GLY A 524 33.05 -35.54 -18.72
N TYR A 525 32.39 -35.38 -17.58
CA TYR A 525 33.04 -35.03 -16.32
C TYR A 525 33.46 -36.29 -15.55
N THR A 526 34.65 -36.28 -14.95
CA THR A 526 35.09 -37.28 -13.96
C THR A 526 35.21 -36.63 -12.59
N TYR A 527 34.72 -37.27 -11.53
CA TYR A 527 34.66 -36.69 -10.18
C TYR A 527 35.60 -37.40 -9.20
N GLN A 528 36.02 -36.68 -8.17
CA GLN A 528 36.70 -37.24 -6.99
C GLN A 528 36.29 -36.43 -5.75
N TRP A 529 35.77 -37.09 -4.72
CA TRP A 529 35.43 -36.46 -3.44
C TRP A 529 36.60 -36.48 -2.45
N TYR A 530 36.67 -35.46 -1.60
CA TYR A 530 37.68 -35.24 -0.58
C TYR A 530 37.01 -34.89 0.75
N LEU A 531 37.63 -35.29 1.85
CA LEU A 531 37.33 -34.79 3.20
C LEU A 531 38.57 -34.03 3.69
N GLY A 532 38.43 -32.71 3.86
CA GLY A 532 39.58 -31.82 3.98
C GLY A 532 40.41 -31.83 2.68
N SER A 533 41.70 -32.12 2.80
CA SER A 533 42.63 -32.28 1.66
C SER A 533 42.81 -33.72 1.20
N ASN A 534 42.26 -34.71 1.93
CA ASN A 534 42.49 -36.12 1.65
C ASN A 534 41.43 -36.70 0.70
N PRO A 535 41.80 -37.41 -0.37
CA PRO A 535 40.84 -38.05 -1.26
C PRO A 535 40.12 -39.20 -0.53
N ILE A 536 38.81 -39.28 -0.72
CA ILE A 536 38.00 -40.40 -0.22
C ILE A 536 38.09 -41.53 -1.24
N GLY A 537 38.70 -42.65 -0.85
CA GLY A 537 38.92 -43.80 -1.74
C GLY A 537 37.63 -44.30 -2.38
N GLY A 538 37.62 -44.44 -3.72
CA GLY A 538 36.49 -44.95 -4.49
C GLY A 538 35.32 -43.97 -4.70
N ALA A 539 35.37 -42.77 -4.12
CA ALA A 539 34.32 -41.76 -4.28
C ALA A 539 34.47 -40.96 -5.58
N THR A 540 34.20 -41.61 -6.73
CA THR A 540 34.37 -41.03 -8.07
C THR A 540 33.05 -40.72 -8.81
N SER A 541 31.92 -40.97 -8.16
CA SER A 541 30.59 -40.65 -8.70
C SER A 541 30.26 -39.16 -8.54
N SER A 542 29.33 -38.65 -9.37
CA SER A 542 28.80 -37.27 -9.23
C SER A 542 28.04 -37.05 -7.92
N SER A 543 27.76 -38.09 -7.14
CA SER A 543 27.14 -38.01 -5.82
C SER A 543 27.95 -38.75 -4.75
N TYR A 544 27.92 -38.27 -3.50
CA TYR A 544 28.55 -38.91 -2.35
C TYR A 544 27.74 -38.75 -1.07
N ASN A 545 27.56 -39.81 -0.28
CA ASN A 545 26.87 -39.77 1.01
C ASN A 545 27.83 -39.44 2.15
N ALA A 546 27.80 -38.19 2.62
CA ALA A 546 28.59 -37.72 3.75
C ALA A 546 27.93 -38.10 5.09
N THR A 547 28.69 -38.70 6.00
CA THR A 547 28.22 -39.18 7.33
C THR A 547 28.88 -38.46 8.51
N ALA A 548 29.98 -37.74 8.28
CA ALA A 548 30.73 -37.01 9.31
C ALA A 548 30.74 -35.51 9.03
N ALA A 549 30.85 -34.69 10.09
CA ALA A 549 31.15 -33.27 9.92
C ALA A 549 32.52 -33.05 9.29
N GLY A 550 32.65 -32.01 8.49
CA GLY A 550 33.90 -31.61 7.88
C GLY A 550 33.70 -30.87 6.56
N ASN A 551 34.78 -30.32 6.03
CA ASN A 551 34.76 -29.68 4.72
C ASN A 551 34.93 -30.75 3.66
N TYR A 552 33.85 -31.10 2.97
CA TYR A 552 33.93 -31.94 1.79
C TYR A 552 34.25 -31.06 0.59
N SER A 553 35.04 -31.59 -0.32
CA SER A 553 35.17 -30.99 -1.65
C SER A 553 35.03 -32.06 -2.71
N VAL A 554 34.52 -31.69 -3.87
CA VAL A 554 34.50 -32.54 -5.05
C VAL A 554 35.26 -31.82 -6.14
N ARG A 555 36.23 -32.54 -6.72
CA ARG A 555 36.93 -32.10 -7.92
C ARG A 555 36.27 -32.77 -9.11
N ALA A 556 35.79 -31.96 -10.07
CA ALA A 556 35.40 -32.45 -11.38
C ALA A 556 36.51 -32.12 -12.40
N VAL A 557 36.70 -32.99 -13.39
CA VAL A 557 37.65 -32.79 -14.50
C VAL A 557 36.93 -33.09 -15.81
N SER A 558 37.17 -32.27 -16.83
CA SER A 558 36.68 -32.45 -18.21
C SER A 558 37.70 -31.84 -19.16
N GLY A 559 38.39 -32.68 -19.94
CA GLY A 559 39.59 -32.27 -20.67
C GLY A 559 40.67 -31.73 -19.72
N SER A 560 41.23 -30.55 -20.04
CA SER A 560 42.22 -29.87 -19.19
C SER A 560 41.60 -29.02 -18.07
N CYS A 561 40.29 -28.79 -18.11
CA CYS A 561 39.61 -28.05 -17.06
C CYS A 561 39.42 -28.92 -15.82
N ASN A 562 39.69 -28.34 -14.66
CA ASN A 562 39.25 -28.92 -13.40
C ASN A 562 38.58 -27.85 -12.56
N GLY A 563 37.55 -28.23 -11.82
CA GLY A 563 36.92 -27.35 -10.83
C GLY A 563 36.82 -28.10 -9.52
N THR A 564 37.00 -27.39 -8.42
CA THR A 564 36.77 -27.93 -7.08
C THR A 564 35.68 -27.12 -6.43
N GLN A 565 34.66 -27.81 -5.95
CA GLN A 565 33.55 -27.20 -5.23
C GLN A 565 33.52 -27.75 -3.82
N ASN A 566 33.31 -26.85 -2.87
CA ASN A 566 33.34 -27.18 -1.46
C ASN A 566 31.93 -27.18 -0.90
N VAL A 567 31.68 -28.12 0.01
CA VAL A 567 30.50 -28.16 0.86
C VAL A 567 30.96 -28.42 2.27
N GLN A 568 30.68 -27.48 3.16
CA GLN A 568 30.88 -27.69 4.58
C GLN A 568 29.71 -28.55 5.10
N VAL A 569 30.00 -29.75 5.54
CA VAL A 569 29.02 -30.59 6.25
C VAL A 569 29.14 -30.32 7.74
N VAL A 570 28.07 -29.83 8.34
CA VAL A 570 27.96 -29.59 9.79
C VAL A 570 27.07 -30.64 10.44
N GLN A 571 27.44 -31.05 11.64
CA GLN A 571 26.58 -31.86 12.50
C GLN A 571 25.64 -30.92 13.27
N VAL A 572 24.34 -31.18 13.19
CA VAL A 572 23.29 -30.43 13.88
C VAL A 572 22.65 -31.33 14.93
N THR A 573 22.54 -30.84 16.15
CA THR A 573 21.77 -31.50 17.19
C THR A 573 20.28 -31.25 16.93
N PRO A 574 19.41 -32.28 16.90
CA PRO A 574 17.98 -32.09 16.75
C PRO A 574 17.43 -31.13 17.82
N PRO A 575 16.45 -30.28 17.49
CA PRO A 575 15.84 -29.39 18.48
C PRO A 575 15.13 -30.20 19.57
N THR A 576 15.14 -29.73 20.80
CA THR A 576 14.24 -30.27 21.83
C THR A 576 12.83 -29.78 21.53
N ALA A 577 11.89 -30.71 21.31
CA ALA A 577 10.49 -30.37 21.05
C ALA A 577 9.65 -30.55 22.33
N THR A 578 9.10 -29.45 22.86
CA THR A 578 8.12 -29.46 23.96
C THR A 578 6.91 -28.62 23.60
N ILE A 579 5.76 -28.93 24.19
CA ILE A 579 4.55 -28.09 24.13
C ILE A 579 4.30 -27.51 25.53
N THR A 580 4.12 -26.20 25.60
CA THR A 580 3.69 -25.47 26.79
C THR A 580 2.27 -24.95 26.54
N PRO A 581 1.25 -25.48 27.24
CA PRO A 581 -0.10 -24.93 27.15
C PRO A 581 -0.17 -23.53 27.77
N ALA A 582 -0.77 -22.55 27.09
CA ALA A 582 -0.93 -21.18 27.60
C ALA A 582 -2.03 -21.05 28.69
N GLY A 583 -2.59 -22.18 29.14
CA GLY A 583 -3.71 -22.24 30.07
C GLY A 583 -4.15 -23.69 30.33
N SER A 584 -5.34 -23.86 30.90
CA SER A 584 -5.91 -25.18 31.20
C SER A 584 -6.09 -26.02 29.92
N THR A 585 -5.62 -27.27 29.96
CA THR A 585 -5.82 -28.26 28.89
C THR A 585 -7.24 -28.82 28.83
N THR A 586 -8.11 -28.40 29.74
CA THR A 586 -9.54 -28.72 29.74
C THR A 586 -10.37 -27.44 29.64
N PHE A 587 -11.21 -27.35 28.60
CA PHE A 587 -12.07 -26.19 28.33
C PHE A 587 -13.38 -26.61 27.65
N CYS A 588 -14.28 -25.67 27.39
CA CYS A 588 -15.64 -25.94 26.90
C CYS A 588 -15.76 -25.80 25.38
N SER A 589 -16.71 -26.52 24.78
CA SER A 589 -17.01 -26.46 23.36
C SER A 589 -17.35 -25.02 22.93
N GLY A 590 -16.62 -24.50 21.94
CA GLY A 590 -16.70 -23.10 21.50
C GLY A 590 -15.54 -22.21 22.00
N SER A 591 -14.80 -22.65 23.02
CA SER A 591 -13.54 -22.02 23.44
C SER A 591 -12.33 -22.64 22.70
N SER A 592 -11.15 -22.07 22.93
CA SER A 592 -9.90 -22.58 22.38
C SER A 592 -8.74 -22.42 23.37
N LEU A 593 -7.68 -23.20 23.18
CA LEU A 593 -6.44 -23.10 23.93
C LEU A 593 -5.26 -22.93 22.96
N ILE A 594 -4.38 -21.98 23.25
CA ILE A 594 -3.12 -21.84 22.53
C ILE A 594 -2.10 -22.82 23.12
N LEU A 595 -1.52 -23.64 22.26
CA LEU A 595 -0.40 -24.51 22.54
C LEU A 595 0.87 -23.85 21.98
N ASP A 596 1.85 -23.59 22.83
CA ASP A 596 3.13 -23.00 22.42
C ASP A 596 4.19 -24.08 22.31
N ALA A 597 4.75 -24.27 21.11
CA ALA A 597 5.90 -25.13 20.91
C ALA A 597 7.20 -24.40 21.31
N THR A 598 8.27 -25.15 21.57
CA THR A 598 9.61 -24.57 21.76
C THR A 598 9.99 -23.68 20.57
N ALA A 599 10.14 -22.38 20.82
CA ALA A 599 10.49 -21.40 19.79
C ALA A 599 12.01 -21.32 19.59
N GLY A 600 12.46 -21.28 18.34
CA GLY A 600 13.87 -21.13 17.99
C GLY A 600 14.03 -20.48 16.61
N SER A 601 15.12 -19.74 16.43
CA SER A 601 15.41 -19.11 15.14
C SER A 601 15.65 -20.19 14.07
N GLY A 602 14.92 -20.11 12.95
CA GLY A 602 15.04 -21.05 11.83
C GLY A 602 14.32 -22.40 12.02
N TYR A 603 13.48 -22.55 13.04
CA TYR A 603 12.66 -23.76 13.22
C TYR A 603 11.38 -23.70 12.38
N THR A 604 10.94 -24.88 11.94
CA THR A 604 9.65 -25.12 11.29
C THR A 604 8.82 -26.07 12.12
N TYR A 605 7.50 -25.95 12.02
CA TYR A 605 6.56 -26.66 12.87
C TYR A 605 5.56 -27.43 12.02
N GLN A 606 5.11 -28.56 12.53
CA GLN A 606 3.93 -29.25 12.03
C GLN A 606 3.20 -29.86 13.21
N TRP A 607 1.94 -29.46 13.40
CA TRP A 607 1.10 -29.98 14.47
C TRP A 607 0.35 -31.25 14.04
N TYR A 608 0.14 -32.13 15.00
CA TYR A 608 -0.59 -33.38 14.85
C TYR A 608 -1.68 -33.47 15.92
N LYS A 609 -2.76 -34.14 15.58
CA LYS A 609 -3.81 -34.53 16.52
C LYS A 609 -4.02 -36.03 16.40
N ASN A 610 -3.84 -36.77 17.49
CA ASN A 610 -3.95 -38.24 17.50
C ASN A 610 -3.06 -38.91 16.44
N ASN A 611 -1.84 -38.38 16.23
CA ASN A 611 -0.89 -38.76 15.20
C ASN A 611 -1.28 -38.42 13.74
N ASP A 612 -2.47 -37.88 13.49
CA ASP A 612 -2.86 -37.37 12.18
C ASP A 612 -2.36 -35.95 11.97
N VAL A 613 -1.90 -35.63 10.75
CA VAL A 613 -1.37 -34.31 10.42
C VAL A 613 -2.50 -33.28 10.40
N ILE A 614 -2.31 -32.16 11.10
CA ILE A 614 -3.23 -31.02 11.01
C ILE A 614 -2.77 -30.16 9.82
N SER A 615 -3.44 -30.29 8.68
CA SER A 615 -3.06 -29.59 7.45
C SER A 615 -2.95 -28.08 7.66
N GLY A 616 -1.82 -27.49 7.25
CA GLY A 616 -1.56 -26.05 7.35
C GLY A 616 -1.14 -25.54 8.73
N ALA A 617 -1.10 -26.38 9.77
CA ALA A 617 -0.68 -25.99 11.10
C ALA A 617 0.85 -25.95 11.22
N THR A 618 1.48 -24.87 10.76
CA THR A 618 2.94 -24.72 10.69
C THR A 618 3.52 -23.60 11.56
N SER A 619 2.69 -22.96 12.37
CA SER A 619 3.11 -21.93 13.31
C SER A 619 3.76 -22.53 14.57
N ALA A 620 4.63 -21.76 15.24
CA ALA A 620 5.18 -22.12 16.54
C ALA A 620 4.10 -22.27 17.62
N THR A 621 2.91 -21.73 17.37
CA THR A 621 1.74 -21.86 18.22
C THR A 621 0.60 -22.53 17.47
N TYR A 622 -0.29 -23.23 18.18
CA TYR A 622 -1.49 -23.82 17.61
C TYR A 622 -2.70 -23.64 18.52
N THR A 623 -3.79 -23.15 17.95
CA THR A 623 -5.06 -22.97 18.65
C THR A 623 -5.87 -24.26 18.60
N ALA A 624 -5.84 -25.04 19.67
CA ALA A 624 -6.62 -26.26 19.81
C ALA A 624 -8.08 -25.91 20.15
N ILE A 625 -9.03 -26.50 19.39
CA ILE A 625 -10.48 -26.28 19.53
C ILE A 625 -11.27 -27.58 19.76
N SER A 626 -10.59 -28.73 19.83
CA SER A 626 -11.25 -30.05 19.88
C SER A 626 -10.45 -31.04 20.71
N SER A 627 -11.11 -32.01 21.33
CA SER A 627 -10.45 -33.02 22.17
C SER A 627 -9.49 -33.90 21.37
N GLY A 628 -8.32 -34.20 21.93
CA GLY A 628 -7.33 -35.09 21.32
C GLY A 628 -5.94 -34.96 21.92
N ALA A 629 -5.05 -35.88 21.57
CA ALA A 629 -3.63 -35.84 21.91
C ALA A 629 -2.88 -35.01 20.86
N TYR A 630 -2.40 -33.83 21.25
CA TYR A 630 -1.66 -32.93 20.37
C TYR A 630 -0.16 -33.13 20.53
N THR A 631 0.54 -33.29 19.41
CA THR A 631 2.01 -33.28 19.35
C THR A 631 2.46 -32.25 18.31
N VAL A 632 3.68 -31.74 18.46
CA VAL A 632 4.30 -30.86 17.48
C VAL A 632 5.62 -31.45 17.06
N ARG A 633 5.84 -31.52 15.74
CA ARG A 633 7.15 -31.80 15.17
C ARG A 633 7.86 -30.48 14.94
N VAL A 634 8.97 -30.28 15.65
CA VAL A 634 9.86 -29.13 15.50
C VAL A 634 11.04 -29.56 14.65
N ALA A 635 11.32 -28.81 13.60
CA ALA A 635 12.33 -29.15 12.61
C ALA A 635 13.30 -27.98 12.37
N ALA A 636 14.60 -28.26 12.56
CA ALA A 636 15.70 -27.38 12.17
C ALA A 636 16.22 -27.84 10.79
N GLY A 637 15.54 -27.42 9.73
CA GLY A 637 15.76 -27.91 8.37
C GLY A 637 15.02 -29.22 8.05
N ALA A 638 15.27 -29.78 6.87
CA ALA A 638 14.50 -30.92 6.34
C ALA A 638 14.77 -32.25 7.07
N THR A 639 15.99 -32.45 7.57
CA THR A 639 16.45 -33.74 8.10
C THR A 639 16.54 -33.79 9.62
N CYS A 640 16.48 -32.65 10.32
CA CYS A 640 16.61 -32.58 11.77
C CYS A 640 15.30 -32.21 12.45
N GLN A 641 14.60 -33.24 12.93
CA GLN A 641 13.26 -33.11 13.50
C GLN A 641 13.15 -33.89 14.80
N SER A 642 12.45 -33.30 15.76
CA SER A 642 12.01 -33.97 16.98
C SER A 642 10.50 -33.78 17.12
N THR A 643 9.83 -34.77 17.68
CA THR A 643 8.40 -34.68 18.01
C THR A 643 8.25 -34.58 19.52
N SER A 644 7.42 -33.66 19.99
CA SER A 644 7.14 -33.50 21.41
C SER A 644 6.44 -34.72 21.99
N SER A 645 6.46 -34.86 23.31
CA SER A 645 5.44 -35.65 24.01
C SER A 645 4.05 -35.08 23.75
N ALA A 646 3.02 -35.93 23.89
CA ALA A 646 1.64 -35.52 23.65
C ALA A 646 1.09 -34.67 24.80
N VAL A 647 0.42 -33.57 24.45
CA VAL A 647 -0.45 -32.81 25.36
C VAL A 647 -1.90 -33.19 25.07
N ASN A 648 -2.57 -33.74 26.07
CA ASN A 648 -3.97 -34.16 25.95
C ASN A 648 -4.90 -32.98 26.21
N ILE A 649 -5.70 -32.64 25.20
CA ILE A 649 -6.75 -31.62 25.29
C ILE A 649 -8.10 -32.29 25.46
N THR A 650 -8.86 -31.79 26.43
CA THR A 650 -10.23 -32.23 26.71
C THR A 650 -11.18 -31.06 26.50
N VAL A 651 -12.03 -31.16 25.48
CA VAL A 651 -13.12 -30.22 25.23
C VAL A 651 -14.41 -30.81 25.77
N ASN A 652 -14.91 -30.23 26.85
CA ASN A 652 -16.18 -30.60 27.46
C ASN A 652 -17.35 -30.02 26.65
N PRO A 653 -18.43 -30.77 26.43
CA PRO A 653 -19.61 -30.24 25.76
C PRO A 653 -20.19 -29.07 26.56
N SER A 654 -20.52 -27.98 25.88
CA SER A 654 -21.22 -26.84 26.51
C SER A 654 -22.69 -27.22 26.73
N PRO A 655 -23.30 -26.86 27.88
CA PRO A 655 -24.70 -27.15 28.13
C PRO A 655 -25.58 -26.39 27.12
N SER A 656 -26.77 -26.94 26.81
CA SER A 656 -27.78 -26.20 26.05
C SER A 656 -28.57 -25.32 27.01
N ALA A 657 -28.61 -24.01 26.78
CA ALA A 657 -29.40 -23.06 27.55
C ALA A 657 -30.51 -22.47 26.67
N THR A 658 -31.74 -22.97 26.84
CA THR A 658 -32.93 -22.44 26.18
C THR A 658 -33.95 -21.99 27.20
N LEU A 659 -34.75 -21.00 26.84
CA LEU A 659 -35.73 -20.39 27.72
C LEU A 659 -37.13 -20.50 27.12
N THR A 660 -38.04 -21.16 27.83
CA THR A 660 -39.46 -21.23 27.47
C THR A 660 -40.30 -20.52 28.51
N THR A 661 -41.48 -20.04 28.10
CA THR A 661 -42.39 -19.26 28.96
C THR A 661 -43.75 -19.90 29.03
N THR A 662 -44.28 -20.02 30.23
CA THR A 662 -45.68 -20.37 30.47
C THR A 662 -46.42 -19.13 30.97
N GLY A 663 -47.24 -18.53 30.11
CA GLY A 663 -47.96 -17.27 30.37
C GLY A 663 -47.58 -16.14 29.41
N SER A 664 -48.24 -14.99 29.55
CA SER A 664 -47.94 -13.79 28.74
C SER A 664 -46.72 -13.06 29.29
N LEU A 665 -45.85 -12.55 28.40
CA LEU A 665 -44.74 -11.66 28.77
C LEU A 665 -45.20 -10.22 29.09
N ASN A 666 -46.44 -9.87 28.73
CA ASN A 666 -47.07 -8.61 29.06
C ASN A 666 -48.26 -8.87 30.00
N PHE A 667 -48.18 -8.42 31.24
CA PHE A 667 -49.22 -8.64 32.26
C PHE A 667 -49.35 -7.43 33.20
N CYS A 668 -50.48 -7.33 33.91
CA CYS A 668 -50.73 -6.23 34.83
C CYS A 668 -50.00 -6.41 36.17
N SER A 669 -49.66 -5.30 36.83
CA SER A 669 -49.05 -5.31 38.17
C SER A 669 -49.80 -6.24 39.14
N GLY A 670 -49.07 -7.09 39.85
CA GLY A 670 -49.60 -8.15 40.75
C GLY A 670 -49.74 -9.54 40.11
N SER A 671 -49.40 -9.73 38.84
CA SER A 671 -49.31 -11.04 38.18
C SER A 671 -47.84 -11.45 37.94
N SER A 672 -47.60 -12.61 37.32
CA SER A 672 -46.25 -13.09 36.97
C SER A 672 -46.25 -13.93 35.68
N VAL A 673 -45.07 -14.11 35.09
CA VAL A 673 -44.80 -15.09 34.03
C VAL A 673 -43.80 -16.12 34.53
N LYS A 674 -44.02 -17.40 34.23
CA LYS A 674 -43.09 -18.47 34.57
C LYS A 674 -42.13 -18.72 33.41
N PHE A 675 -40.85 -18.71 33.73
CA PHE A 675 -39.75 -19.10 32.87
C PHE A 675 -39.27 -20.51 33.21
N ASP A 676 -39.09 -21.35 32.20
CA ASP A 676 -38.59 -22.71 32.31
C ASP A 676 -37.31 -22.84 31.46
N ALA A 677 -36.20 -23.17 32.13
CA ALA A 677 -34.90 -23.42 31.50
C ALA A 677 -34.81 -24.87 30.97
N SER A 678 -33.93 -25.11 30.00
CA SER A 678 -33.56 -26.47 29.58
C SER A 678 -33.03 -27.30 30.74
N THR A 679 -33.49 -28.55 30.86
CA THR A 679 -33.06 -29.48 31.91
C THR A 679 -32.09 -30.54 31.39
N GLY A 680 -31.17 -30.96 32.24
CA GLY A 680 -30.17 -31.98 31.92
C GLY A 680 -29.48 -32.51 33.17
N THR A 681 -28.96 -33.73 33.12
CA THR A 681 -28.22 -34.32 34.24
C THR A 681 -26.94 -33.51 34.51
N GLY A 682 -26.77 -33.03 35.75
CA GLY A 682 -25.61 -32.25 36.16
C GLY A 682 -25.68 -30.75 35.86
N TYR A 683 -26.84 -30.23 35.42
CA TYR A 683 -27.04 -28.79 35.20
C TYR A 683 -27.29 -28.04 36.51
N SER A 684 -26.65 -26.88 36.69
CA SER A 684 -27.00 -25.87 37.69
C SER A 684 -27.38 -24.56 37.01
N TYR A 685 -28.16 -23.70 37.68
CA TYR A 685 -28.79 -22.52 37.08
C TYR A 685 -28.46 -21.26 37.87
N GLN A 686 -28.40 -20.12 37.18
CA GLN A 686 -28.42 -18.79 37.77
C GLN A 686 -29.25 -17.86 36.88
N TRP A 687 -30.29 -17.25 37.43
CA TRP A 687 -31.14 -16.30 36.70
C TRP A 687 -30.62 -14.88 36.81
N TYR A 688 -30.86 -14.07 35.77
CA TYR A 688 -30.45 -12.69 35.67
C TYR A 688 -31.64 -11.80 35.30
N GLN A 689 -31.64 -10.57 35.80
CA GLN A 689 -32.54 -9.50 35.42
C GLN A 689 -31.71 -8.28 35.03
N ASP A 690 -31.90 -7.80 33.80
CA ASP A 690 -31.20 -6.64 33.24
C ASP A 690 -29.67 -6.73 33.34
N GLY A 691 -29.14 -7.97 33.29
CA GLY A 691 -27.73 -8.29 33.39
C GLY A 691 -27.23 -8.57 34.82
N ASP A 692 -28.00 -8.26 35.85
CA ASP A 692 -27.63 -8.51 37.24
C ASP A 692 -28.14 -9.87 37.74
N PRO A 693 -27.33 -10.64 38.51
CA PRO A 693 -27.74 -11.93 39.03
C PRO A 693 -28.85 -11.77 40.06
N ILE A 694 -29.94 -12.52 39.88
CA ILE A 694 -31.04 -12.58 40.83
C ILE A 694 -30.63 -13.50 41.97
N LEU A 695 -30.47 -12.92 43.16
CA LEU A 695 -29.98 -13.64 44.33
C LEU A 695 -30.85 -14.88 44.63
N ASN A 696 -30.19 -16.03 44.84
CA ASN A 696 -30.80 -17.34 45.16
C ASN A 696 -31.72 -17.94 44.08
N ALA A 697 -31.81 -17.34 42.89
CA ALA A 697 -32.55 -17.92 41.78
C ALA A 697 -31.68 -18.98 41.07
N THR A 698 -31.64 -20.19 41.63
CA THR A 698 -30.77 -21.29 41.16
C THR A 698 -31.51 -22.54 40.68
N GLN A 699 -32.84 -22.49 40.65
CA GLN A 699 -33.68 -23.57 40.16
C GLN A 699 -33.82 -23.52 38.64
N SER A 700 -34.24 -24.65 38.03
CA SER A 700 -34.50 -24.73 36.59
C SER A 700 -35.70 -23.89 36.12
N THR A 701 -36.43 -23.26 37.04
CA THR A 701 -37.57 -22.39 36.74
C THR A 701 -37.51 -21.11 37.57
N TYR A 702 -38.03 -20.01 37.02
CA TYR A 702 -38.12 -18.72 37.71
C TYR A 702 -39.44 -18.02 37.38
N SER A 703 -40.06 -17.35 38.35
CA SER A 703 -41.29 -16.57 38.13
C SER A 703 -40.98 -15.08 38.19
N ALA A 704 -41.06 -14.40 37.06
CA ALA A 704 -40.79 -12.97 36.97
C ALA A 704 -42.07 -12.16 37.30
N THR A 705 -41.95 -11.23 38.25
CA THR A 705 -43.04 -10.34 38.71
C THR A 705 -42.80 -8.87 38.42
N THR A 706 -41.61 -8.52 37.92
CA THR A 706 -41.19 -7.14 37.63
C THR A 706 -40.83 -6.98 36.17
N SER A 707 -40.91 -5.74 35.65
CA SER A 707 -40.43 -5.45 34.30
C SER A 707 -38.92 -5.58 34.26
N GLY A 708 -38.41 -6.11 33.16
CA GLY A 708 -36.97 -6.31 32.97
C GLY A 708 -36.70 -7.34 31.89
N THR A 709 -35.43 -7.48 31.57
CA THR A 709 -34.93 -8.45 30.60
C THR A 709 -34.34 -9.63 31.35
N TYR A 710 -34.91 -10.81 31.15
CA TYR A 710 -34.53 -12.01 31.87
C TYR A 710 -33.79 -12.99 30.97
N ASN A 711 -32.77 -13.64 31.53
CA ASN A 711 -32.11 -14.80 30.95
C ASN A 711 -31.59 -15.71 32.09
N VAL A 712 -31.34 -16.97 31.75
CA VAL A 712 -30.70 -17.94 32.63
C VAL A 712 -29.33 -18.36 32.09
N GLN A 713 -28.36 -18.48 32.98
CA GLN A 713 -27.11 -19.19 32.75
C GLN A 713 -27.23 -20.62 33.28
N VAL A 714 -26.98 -21.59 32.42
CA VAL A 714 -26.93 -23.03 32.73
C VAL A 714 -25.48 -23.47 32.79
N THR A 715 -25.08 -24.20 33.83
CA THR A 715 -23.71 -24.68 34.01
C THR A 715 -23.68 -26.21 34.09
N LEU A 716 -22.80 -26.86 33.32
CA LEU A 716 -22.48 -28.29 33.37
C LEU A 716 -20.98 -28.45 33.64
N GLY A 717 -20.61 -28.93 34.82
CA GLY A 717 -19.20 -29.01 35.23
C GLY A 717 -18.55 -27.61 35.26
N SER A 718 -17.51 -27.40 34.46
CA SER A 718 -16.84 -26.10 34.29
C SER A 718 -17.43 -25.22 33.17
N CYS A 719 -18.42 -25.73 32.43
CA CYS A 719 -18.95 -25.07 31.23
C CYS A 719 -20.27 -24.37 31.49
N ASN A 720 -20.39 -23.12 31.07
CA ASN A 720 -21.63 -22.35 31.15
C ASN A 720 -22.17 -22.02 29.76
N ALA A 721 -23.48 -21.85 29.67
CA ALA A 721 -24.18 -21.31 28.51
C ALA A 721 -25.32 -20.42 29.00
N SER A 722 -25.54 -19.30 28.32
CA SER A 722 -26.65 -18.40 28.61
C SER A 722 -27.74 -18.55 27.55
N SER A 723 -28.98 -18.56 28.01
CA SER A 723 -30.15 -18.51 27.14
C SER A 723 -30.32 -17.14 26.47
N GLU A 724 -31.18 -17.10 25.45
CA GLU A 724 -31.68 -15.84 24.89
C GLU A 724 -32.42 -14.99 25.94
N PHE A 725 -32.45 -13.68 25.71
CA PHE A 725 -33.17 -12.74 26.56
C PHE A 725 -34.69 -12.77 26.27
N LYS A 726 -35.51 -12.71 27.33
CA LYS A 726 -36.95 -12.44 27.24
C LYS A 726 -37.30 -11.19 28.03
N THR A 727 -37.93 -10.23 27.36
CA THR A 727 -38.38 -8.99 28.00
C THR A 727 -39.76 -9.19 28.60
N VAL A 728 -39.88 -8.91 29.89
CA VAL A 728 -41.13 -8.87 30.63
C VAL A 728 -41.58 -7.42 30.79
N THR A 729 -42.83 -7.14 30.46
CA THR A 729 -43.44 -5.81 30.68
C THR A 729 -44.58 -5.93 31.66
N VAL A 730 -44.42 -5.31 32.83
CA VAL A 730 -45.48 -5.16 33.82
C VAL A 730 -46.21 -3.85 33.58
N LEU A 731 -47.47 -3.98 33.18
CA LEU A 731 -48.35 -2.85 32.87
C LEU A 731 -48.98 -2.30 34.15
N PRO A 732 -48.96 -0.97 34.38
CA PRO A 732 -49.60 -0.38 35.55
C PRO A 732 -51.12 -0.54 35.48
N ARG A 733 -51.73 -0.81 36.65
CA ARG A 733 -53.20 -0.79 36.79
C ARG A 733 -53.69 0.67 36.86
N PRO A 734 -54.91 0.98 36.37
CA PRO A 734 -55.48 2.33 36.47
C PRO A 734 -55.66 2.76 37.93
N ALA A 735 -55.43 4.05 38.19
CA ALA A 735 -55.71 4.68 39.48
C ALA A 735 -57.18 5.13 39.52
N VAL A 736 -58.10 4.17 39.61
CA VAL A 736 -59.54 4.44 39.59
C VAL A 736 -59.93 5.19 40.86
N ALA A 737 -60.67 6.29 40.71
CA ALA A 737 -61.29 7.02 41.81
C ALA A 737 -62.76 7.25 41.49
N VAL A 738 -63.62 7.22 42.52
CA VAL A 738 -65.04 7.54 42.42
C VAL A 738 -65.40 8.57 43.48
N THR A 739 -66.03 9.65 43.05
CA THR A 739 -66.33 10.79 43.93
C THR A 739 -67.82 11.12 43.86
N PRO A 740 -68.50 11.21 45.00
CA PRO A 740 -69.87 11.70 45.04
C PRO A 740 -69.90 13.22 44.95
N ALA A 741 -70.85 13.79 44.20
CA ALA A 741 -71.09 15.24 44.22
C ALA A 741 -71.44 15.78 45.63
N SER A 742 -72.04 14.95 46.48
CA SER A 742 -72.14 15.17 47.93
C SER A 742 -72.01 13.83 48.66
N SER A 743 -71.20 13.79 49.71
CA SER A 743 -71.05 12.61 50.57
C SER A 743 -72.28 12.37 51.48
N THR A 744 -73.17 13.36 51.58
CA THR A 744 -74.38 13.32 52.40
C THR A 744 -75.56 13.92 51.63
N ILE A 745 -76.69 13.23 51.62
CA ILE A 745 -77.94 13.71 51.01
C ILE A 745 -79.14 13.54 51.96
N GLU A 746 -80.20 14.30 51.73
CA GLU A 746 -81.48 14.06 52.40
C GLU A 746 -82.22 12.89 51.77
N LYS A 747 -83.04 12.20 52.56
CA LYS A 747 -83.84 11.08 52.07
C LYS A 747 -84.66 11.48 50.84
N PHE A 748 -84.66 10.62 49.82
CA PHE A 748 -85.28 10.80 48.49
C PHE A 748 -84.54 11.69 47.49
N GLN A 749 -83.41 12.32 47.84
CA GLN A 749 -82.59 13.03 46.85
C GLN A 749 -81.78 12.06 45.97
N THR A 750 -81.47 12.48 44.74
CA THR A 750 -80.54 11.76 43.86
C THR A 750 -79.12 12.24 44.08
N GLN A 751 -78.16 11.32 43.98
CA GLN A 751 -76.75 11.59 44.06
C GLN A 751 -76.03 11.07 42.82
N THR A 752 -75.20 11.91 42.21
CA THR A 752 -74.32 11.51 41.09
C THR A 752 -72.94 11.15 41.63
N LEU A 753 -72.44 9.99 41.23
CA LEU A 753 -71.06 9.54 41.39
C LEU A 753 -70.32 9.74 40.08
N THR A 754 -69.10 10.29 40.14
CA THR A 754 -68.23 10.48 38.97
C THR A 754 -66.97 9.64 39.14
N ALA A 755 -66.63 8.84 38.12
CA ALA A 755 -65.42 8.03 38.11
C ALA A 755 -64.31 8.67 37.25
N THR A 756 -63.06 8.59 37.73
CA THR A 756 -61.86 9.13 37.06
C THR A 756 -60.69 8.12 37.14
N GLY A 757 -59.65 8.32 36.33
CA GLY A 757 -58.42 7.51 36.35
C GLY A 757 -58.36 6.22 35.51
N ALA A 758 -59.31 5.98 34.59
CA ALA A 758 -59.34 4.85 33.66
C ALA A 758 -59.98 5.26 32.31
N SER A 759 -59.82 4.41 31.29
CA SER A 759 -60.34 4.68 29.94
C SER A 759 -61.80 4.23 29.75
N GLN A 760 -62.23 3.24 30.52
CA GLN A 760 -63.62 2.75 30.56
C GLN A 760 -64.01 2.42 32.00
N TYR A 761 -65.29 2.56 32.32
CA TYR A 761 -65.84 2.29 33.65
C TYR A 761 -67.03 1.35 33.57
N ASN A 762 -67.12 0.44 34.55
CA ASN A 762 -68.24 -0.45 34.73
C ASN A 762 -68.84 -0.20 36.13
N TRP A 763 -70.08 0.26 36.16
CA TRP A 763 -70.80 0.62 37.38
C TRP A 763 -71.61 -0.57 37.91
N SER A 764 -71.59 -0.78 39.23
CA SER A 764 -72.43 -1.80 39.86
C SER A 764 -73.92 -1.45 39.71
N SER A 765 -74.70 -2.35 39.08
CA SER A 765 -76.14 -2.16 38.89
C SER A 765 -76.90 -2.47 40.18
N LEU A 766 -77.15 -1.46 41.00
CA LEU A 766 -77.96 -1.55 42.21
C LEU A 766 -79.41 -1.10 41.96
N PRO A 767 -80.42 -1.59 42.71
CA PRO A 767 -81.84 -1.29 42.48
C PRO A 767 -82.22 0.19 42.59
N ASP A 768 -81.38 0.99 43.25
CA ASP A 768 -81.53 2.43 43.45
C ASP A 768 -80.82 3.27 42.37
N MET A 769 -80.20 2.62 41.36
CA MET A 769 -79.60 3.30 40.22
C MET A 769 -80.69 3.88 39.32
N VAL A 770 -80.61 5.19 39.10
CA VAL A 770 -81.56 5.94 38.26
C VAL A 770 -81.09 5.92 36.80
N SER A 771 -79.81 6.18 36.57
CA SER A 771 -79.19 6.22 35.23
C SER A 771 -77.68 6.14 35.32
N SER A 772 -77.00 5.75 34.24
CA SER A 772 -75.54 5.81 34.13
C SER A 772 -75.09 6.30 32.75
N THR A 773 -73.92 6.93 32.71
CA THR A 773 -73.17 7.28 31.48
C THR A 773 -71.80 6.59 31.49
N ALA A 774 -70.95 6.88 30.52
CA ALA A 774 -69.59 6.34 30.44
C ALA A 774 -68.72 6.67 31.68
N THR A 775 -68.94 7.80 32.35
CA THR A 775 -68.10 8.28 33.47
C THR A 775 -68.89 8.63 34.73
N THR A 776 -70.23 8.54 34.72
CA THR A 776 -71.06 8.85 35.88
C THR A 776 -72.14 7.81 36.12
N GLY A 777 -72.49 7.58 37.38
CA GLY A 777 -73.66 6.82 37.80
C GLY A 777 -74.51 7.65 38.76
N THR A 778 -75.81 7.77 38.52
CA THR A 778 -76.75 8.51 39.36
C THR A 778 -77.64 7.54 40.11
N TYR A 779 -77.70 7.70 41.44
CA TYR A 779 -78.39 6.80 42.36
C TYR A 779 -79.34 7.59 43.25
N ARG A 780 -80.38 6.95 43.79
CA ARG A 780 -81.32 7.54 44.77
C ARG A 780 -81.38 6.69 46.05
N PRO A 781 -80.29 6.65 46.85
CA PRO A 781 -80.25 5.81 48.03
C PRO A 781 -81.29 6.23 49.08
N LEU A 782 -81.97 5.26 49.66
CA LEU A 782 -82.92 5.46 50.77
C LEU A 782 -82.28 5.26 52.16
N SER A 783 -81.05 4.75 52.18
CA SER A 783 -80.19 4.54 53.35
C SER A 783 -78.72 4.67 52.94
N THR A 784 -77.83 4.90 53.91
CA THR A 784 -76.38 4.97 53.67
C THR A 784 -75.88 3.74 52.92
N THR A 785 -75.25 3.92 51.75
CA THR A 785 -74.88 2.84 50.81
C THR A 785 -73.48 3.06 50.24
N THR A 786 -72.72 1.96 50.04
CA THR A 786 -71.39 1.97 49.38
C THR A 786 -71.51 1.48 47.95
N TYR A 787 -70.95 2.22 46.99
CA TYR A 787 -70.97 1.92 45.57
C TYR A 787 -69.57 1.60 45.07
N THR A 788 -69.44 0.56 44.24
CA THR A 788 -68.17 0.13 43.63
C THR A 788 -68.19 0.38 42.13
N VAL A 789 -67.08 0.89 41.58
CA VAL A 789 -66.84 1.03 40.13
C VAL A 789 -65.55 0.31 39.75
N GLU A 790 -65.56 -0.44 38.65
CA GLU A 790 -64.36 -0.99 38.03
C GLU A 790 -63.93 -0.08 36.87
N GLY A 791 -62.65 0.30 36.81
CA GLY A 791 -62.07 1.01 35.70
C GLY A 791 -61.07 0.15 34.92
N THR A 792 -61.14 0.21 33.59
CA THR A 792 -60.19 -0.44 32.66
C THR A 792 -59.33 0.62 31.96
N ALA A 793 -58.01 0.53 32.09
CA ALA A 793 -57.07 1.38 31.37
C ALA A 793 -56.95 0.98 29.90
N SER A 794 -56.41 1.88 29.07
CA SER A 794 -56.13 1.64 27.65
C SER A 794 -55.18 0.46 27.40
N ASN A 795 -54.32 0.13 28.36
CA ASN A 795 -53.42 -1.03 28.33
C ASN A 795 -54.13 -2.36 28.71
N GLY A 796 -55.45 -2.34 28.92
CA GLY A 796 -56.28 -3.49 29.28
C GLY A 796 -56.30 -3.84 30.77
N CYS A 797 -55.47 -3.20 31.60
CA CYS A 797 -55.43 -3.47 33.04
C CYS A 797 -56.63 -2.88 33.78
N ARG A 798 -57.11 -3.60 34.80
CA ARG A 798 -58.31 -3.25 35.57
C ARG A 798 -58.01 -2.98 37.04
N ASN A 799 -58.77 -2.07 37.63
CA ASN A 799 -58.76 -1.79 39.07
C ASN A 799 -60.15 -1.31 39.53
N THR A 800 -60.43 -1.30 40.83
CA THR A 800 -61.73 -0.91 41.39
C THR A 800 -61.61 0.22 42.40
N ALA A 801 -62.65 1.04 42.54
CA ALA A 801 -62.77 2.07 43.57
C ALA A 801 -64.18 2.08 44.19
N THR A 802 -64.31 2.59 45.40
CA THR A 802 -65.59 2.65 46.14
C THR A 802 -65.89 4.03 46.70
N ALA A 803 -67.16 4.43 46.74
CA ALA A 803 -67.64 5.65 47.41
C ALA A 803 -68.86 5.35 48.30
N VAL A 804 -68.95 6.04 49.46
CA VAL A 804 -70.07 5.92 50.40
C VAL A 804 -70.96 7.16 50.31
N ILE A 805 -72.26 6.98 50.19
CA ILE A 805 -73.27 8.05 50.29
C ILE A 805 -74.01 7.91 51.61
N THR A 806 -73.99 8.93 52.46
CA THR A 806 -74.71 8.99 53.74
C THR A 806 -76.09 9.63 53.56
N VAL A 807 -77.14 9.06 54.15
CA VAL A 807 -78.53 9.59 54.06
C VAL A 807 -79.03 10.04 55.44
N ILE A 808 -79.44 11.31 55.59
CA ILE A 808 -79.92 11.91 56.86
C ILE A 808 -81.45 12.22 56.81
N GLY A 809 -82.15 12.16 57.97
CA GLY A 809 -83.60 12.47 58.13
C GLY A 809 -83.92 13.87 58.73
N CYS A 810 -85.20 14.31 58.69
CA CYS A 810 -85.68 15.65 59.11
C CYS A 810 -85.88 15.81 60.66
N GLY A 811 -85.69 17.01 61.25
CA GLY A 811 -85.73 17.26 62.72
C GLY A 811 -87.06 17.77 63.33
N ASP A 812 -87.13 17.92 64.68
CA ASP A 812 -88.33 18.23 65.52
C ASP A 812 -88.57 19.73 65.83
N VAL A 813 -89.83 20.13 66.11
CA VAL A 813 -90.24 21.51 66.54
C VAL A 813 -89.81 21.83 67.97
N THR A 814 -89.43 23.07 68.24
CA THR A 814 -88.93 23.52 69.57
C THR A 814 -89.62 24.80 70.07
N ASN A 815 -89.46 25.13 71.36
CA ASN A 815 -89.92 26.38 72.00
C ASN A 815 -91.44 26.66 71.98
N PHE A 816 -92.29 25.63 72.11
CA PHE A 816 -93.74 25.82 72.18
C PHE A 816 -94.18 26.52 73.49
N SER A 817 -95.03 27.54 73.40
CA SER A 817 -95.58 28.28 74.55
C SER A 817 -97.03 28.74 74.33
N ALA A 818 -97.78 28.89 75.43
CA ALA A 818 -99.18 29.35 75.43
C ALA A 818 -99.39 30.48 76.44
N THR A 819 -99.99 31.60 76.02
CA THR A 819 -100.26 32.78 76.88
C THR A 819 -101.72 33.19 76.79
N ALA A 820 -102.43 33.23 77.92
CA ALA A 820 -103.84 33.64 77.99
C ALA A 820 -103.97 35.16 78.03
N TYR A 821 -104.77 35.74 77.13
CA TYR A 821 -105.07 37.18 77.10
C TYR A 821 -106.40 37.51 77.77
N SER A 822 -107.36 36.58 77.74
CA SER A 822 -108.67 36.72 78.37
C SER A 822 -109.26 35.33 78.65
N PRO A 823 -110.36 35.21 79.42
CA PRO A 823 -110.95 33.92 79.74
C PRO A 823 -111.35 33.06 78.53
N SER A 824 -111.44 33.65 77.32
CA SER A 824 -111.81 32.96 76.09
C SER A 824 -110.79 33.08 74.94
N ARG A 825 -109.59 33.62 75.18
CA ARG A 825 -108.53 33.80 74.15
C ARG A 825 -107.14 33.44 74.66
N VAL A 826 -106.41 32.64 73.87
CA VAL A 826 -105.02 32.22 74.13
C VAL A 826 -104.19 32.36 72.86
N LEU A 827 -102.97 32.90 72.98
CA LEU A 827 -101.98 32.92 71.90
C LEU A 827 -100.95 31.82 72.11
N LEU A 828 -100.71 31.06 71.05
CA LEU A 828 -99.75 29.96 71.00
C LEU A 828 -98.58 30.36 70.12
N LYS A 829 -97.35 30.03 70.50
CA LYS A 829 -96.11 30.30 69.73
C LYS A 829 -95.18 29.10 69.73
N TRP A 830 -94.40 28.91 68.66
CA TRP A 830 -93.39 27.85 68.52
C TRP A 830 -92.29 28.25 67.53
N THR A 831 -91.23 27.46 67.41
CA THR A 831 -90.16 27.65 66.41
C THR A 831 -90.04 26.42 65.52
N ASN A 832 -90.10 26.64 64.21
CA ASN A 832 -90.00 25.56 63.22
C ASN A 832 -88.55 25.20 62.90
N PRO A 833 -88.24 23.92 62.59
CA PRO A 833 -86.98 23.56 61.93
C PRO A 833 -86.86 24.31 60.60
N ALA A 834 -85.63 24.64 60.22
CA ALA A 834 -85.36 25.31 58.95
C ALA A 834 -86.02 24.55 57.78
N GLY A 835 -86.93 25.23 57.07
CA GLY A 835 -87.61 24.68 55.89
C GLY A 835 -89.04 24.19 56.09
N VAL A 836 -89.62 24.29 57.30
CA VAL A 836 -91.04 23.92 57.57
C VAL A 836 -91.90 25.17 57.76
N THR A 837 -92.97 25.33 56.97
CA THR A 837 -93.84 26.55 56.97
C THR A 837 -95.31 26.31 57.33
N THR A 838 -95.73 25.05 57.50
CA THR A 838 -97.12 24.68 57.79
C THR A 838 -97.20 23.49 58.75
N ASP A 839 -98.04 23.61 59.79
CA ASP A 839 -98.18 22.63 60.89
C ASP A 839 -99.66 22.37 61.21
N THR A 840 -99.96 21.27 61.90
CA THR A 840 -101.30 21.01 62.46
C THR A 840 -101.30 21.29 63.96
N LEU A 841 -101.98 22.34 64.39
CA LEU A 841 -102.27 22.61 65.79
C LEU A 841 -103.53 21.84 66.21
N GLN A 842 -103.51 21.23 67.40
CA GLN A 842 -104.70 20.65 68.00
C GLN A 842 -104.85 21.04 69.47
N TYR A 843 -106.09 21.23 69.93
CA TYR A 843 -106.41 21.60 71.32
C TYR A 843 -107.66 20.92 71.87
N ARG A 844 -107.76 20.82 73.20
CA ARG A 844 -108.94 20.26 73.91
C ARG A 844 -109.07 20.80 75.33
N ILE A 845 -110.25 20.72 75.95
CA ILE A 845 -110.41 20.98 77.39
C ILE A 845 -109.63 19.90 78.15
N ALA A 846 -108.78 20.31 79.09
CA ALA A 846 -107.94 19.43 79.88
C ALA A 846 -108.79 18.36 80.58
N GLY A 847 -108.43 17.09 80.39
CA GLY A 847 -109.19 15.94 80.88
C GLY A 847 -110.22 15.34 79.91
N THR A 848 -110.42 15.92 78.72
CA THR A 848 -111.26 15.32 77.65
C THR A 848 -110.42 14.51 76.66
N THR A 849 -111.03 13.65 75.84
CA THR A 849 -110.30 12.77 74.89
C THR A 849 -110.27 13.29 73.46
N VAL A 850 -111.22 14.15 73.08
CA VAL A 850 -111.41 14.60 71.70
C VAL A 850 -110.59 15.86 71.45
N TRP A 851 -109.73 15.82 70.43
CA TRP A 851 -108.93 16.96 69.99
C TRP A 851 -109.62 17.70 68.84
N THR A 852 -109.76 19.02 68.97
CA THR A 852 -110.08 19.91 67.85
C THR A 852 -108.79 20.23 67.11
N ARG A 853 -108.77 20.08 65.77
CA ARG A 853 -107.58 20.30 64.94
C ARG A 853 -107.75 21.50 64.01
N LEU A 854 -106.67 22.24 63.83
CA LEU A 854 -106.56 23.42 62.98
C LEU A 854 -105.24 23.36 62.22
N PHE A 855 -105.27 23.62 60.91
CA PHE A 855 -104.06 23.86 60.15
C PHE A 855 -103.61 25.29 60.37
N VAL A 856 -102.35 25.44 60.76
CA VAL A 856 -101.77 26.74 61.10
C VAL A 856 -100.50 26.92 60.29
N THR A 857 -100.28 28.15 59.84
CA THR A 857 -99.13 28.54 59.04
C THR A 857 -98.36 29.63 59.75
N GLY A 858 -97.03 29.50 59.86
CA GLY A 858 -96.17 30.40 60.63
C GLY A 858 -95.84 29.87 62.02
N GLU A 859 -95.35 30.75 62.89
CA GLU A 859 -94.74 30.40 64.19
C GLU A 859 -95.59 30.83 65.41
N GLN A 860 -96.80 31.33 65.17
CA GLN A 860 -97.76 31.68 66.22
C GLN A 860 -99.20 31.64 65.71
N TYR A 861 -100.15 31.34 66.59
CA TYR A 861 -101.58 31.30 66.27
C TYR A 861 -102.43 31.72 67.47
N GLU A 862 -103.40 32.61 67.25
CA GLU A 862 -104.33 33.05 68.29
C GLU A 862 -105.62 32.23 68.24
N LEU A 863 -105.92 31.55 69.35
CA LEU A 863 -107.09 30.73 69.52
C LEU A 863 -108.16 31.48 70.33
N THR A 864 -109.35 31.60 69.78
CA THR A 864 -110.47 32.36 70.37
C THR A 864 -111.71 31.50 70.57
N GLY A 865 -112.62 31.91 71.45
CA GLY A 865 -113.88 31.20 71.70
C GLY A 865 -113.78 30.07 72.73
N LEU A 866 -112.72 30.09 73.56
CA LEU A 866 -112.55 29.12 74.64
C LEU A 866 -113.56 29.37 75.76
N GLN A 867 -114.08 28.29 76.35
CA GLN A 867 -115.01 28.36 77.47
C GLN A 867 -114.34 28.98 78.71
N PRO A 868 -114.85 30.09 79.26
CA PRO A 868 -114.29 30.74 80.44
C PRO A 868 -114.23 29.81 81.66
N GLY A 869 -113.07 29.78 82.32
CA GLY A 869 -112.84 29.00 83.54
C GLY A 869 -112.40 27.53 83.33
N ALA A 870 -112.33 27.05 82.08
CA ALA A 870 -111.80 25.72 81.75
C ALA A 870 -110.29 25.76 81.43
N SER A 871 -109.55 24.71 81.80
CA SER A 871 -108.15 24.51 81.39
C SER A 871 -108.08 23.78 80.04
N TYR A 872 -107.06 24.04 79.23
CA TYR A 872 -106.91 23.48 77.88
C TYR A 872 -105.51 22.87 77.66
N GLU A 873 -105.45 21.84 76.82
CA GLU A 873 -104.22 21.22 76.32
C GLU A 873 -104.01 21.57 74.84
N TYR A 874 -102.76 21.71 74.41
CA TYR A 874 -102.36 22.07 73.04
C TYR A 874 -101.25 21.14 72.52
N ASN A 875 -101.25 20.83 71.23
CA ASN A 875 -100.21 20.04 70.57
C ASN A 875 -100.00 20.48 69.11
N LEU A 876 -98.76 20.44 68.63
CA LEU A 876 -98.39 20.82 67.26
C LEU A 876 -97.75 19.63 66.53
N ILE A 877 -98.22 19.32 65.33
CA ILE A 877 -97.75 18.18 64.52
C ILE A 877 -97.14 18.71 63.21
N PRO A 878 -95.83 18.47 62.96
CA PRO A 878 -95.19 18.79 61.68
C PRO A 878 -95.67 17.86 60.57
N ILE A 879 -95.83 18.39 59.35
CA ILE A 879 -96.33 17.61 58.20
C ILE A 879 -95.38 16.46 57.79
N CYS A 880 -94.09 16.53 58.11
CA CYS A 880 -93.08 15.57 57.66
C CYS A 880 -92.80 14.42 58.65
N THR A 881 -93.46 14.39 59.81
CA THR A 881 -93.31 13.32 60.80
C THR A 881 -94.66 12.95 61.42
N THR A 882 -95.16 11.74 61.15
CA THR A 882 -96.13 11.11 62.06
C THR A 882 -95.37 10.54 63.25
N SER A 883 -95.04 11.40 64.22
CA SER A 883 -94.50 10.94 65.50
C SER A 883 -95.04 11.80 66.63
N THR A 884 -95.99 11.23 67.36
CA THR A 884 -96.51 11.76 68.62
C THR A 884 -95.40 11.72 69.67
N VAL A 885 -95.07 12.85 70.30
CA VAL A 885 -94.26 12.85 71.51
C VAL A 885 -95.17 12.56 72.69
N TYR A 886 -94.97 11.42 73.36
CA TYR A 886 -95.65 11.08 74.62
C TYR A 886 -94.63 10.56 75.64
N VAL A 887 -94.69 11.09 76.86
CA VAL A 887 -93.94 10.62 78.04
C VAL A 887 -94.71 9.43 78.65
N PRO A 888 -94.09 8.28 78.95
CA PRO A 888 -94.80 7.03 79.26
C PRO A 888 -95.48 7.07 80.64
N SER A 889 -96.71 6.56 80.80
CA SER A 889 -96.92 5.16 81.16
C SER A 889 -98.36 4.65 80.93
N ALA A 890 -98.44 3.32 80.80
CA ALA A 890 -99.61 2.43 80.86
C ALA A 890 -100.54 2.33 79.63
N ASN A 891 -100.12 1.44 78.74
CA ASN A 891 -100.85 0.32 78.13
C ASN A 891 -102.23 0.48 77.48
N GLN A 892 -102.22 -0.01 76.22
CA GLN A 892 -103.28 -0.67 75.44
C GLN A 892 -104.42 0.21 74.93
N SER A 893 -104.92 0.11 73.69
CA SER A 893 -104.56 -0.48 72.39
C SER A 893 -105.77 -0.20 71.45
N ILE A 894 -105.74 -0.69 70.19
CA ILE A 894 -106.90 -1.07 69.32
C ILE A 894 -107.44 0.04 68.37
N GLN A 895 -107.53 -0.11 67.03
CA GLN A 895 -107.02 -1.15 66.12
C GLN A 895 -106.56 -0.54 64.79
N THR A 896 -105.36 -0.90 64.38
CA THR A 896 -105.09 -1.25 62.99
C THR A 896 -105.57 -2.68 62.80
N SER A 897 -106.39 -2.99 61.79
CA SER A 897 -106.63 -4.39 61.44
C SER A 897 -105.29 -5.00 61.02
N SER A 898 -104.70 -5.77 61.93
CA SER A 898 -103.48 -6.51 61.68
C SER A 898 -103.86 -7.89 61.17
N LEU A 899 -103.36 -8.28 60.01
CA LEU A 899 -103.23 -9.69 59.72
C LEU A 899 -102.00 -10.21 60.47
N VAL A 900 -102.22 -11.25 61.26
CA VAL A 900 -101.22 -11.98 62.05
C VAL A 900 -99.94 -12.23 61.24
N ASN A 901 -98.77 -12.06 61.88
CA ASN A 901 -97.40 -12.21 61.34
C ASN A 901 -96.83 -11.03 60.54
N GLY A 902 -97.00 -9.79 61.03
CA GLY A 902 -96.21 -8.64 60.54
C GLY A 902 -96.66 -8.06 59.19
N ARG A 903 -97.96 -8.19 58.86
CA ARG A 903 -98.54 -7.67 57.62
C ARG A 903 -99.49 -6.50 57.92
N TYR A 904 -99.30 -5.36 57.26
CA TYR A 904 -100.00 -4.10 57.52
C TYR A 904 -100.78 -3.65 56.28
N VAL A 905 -102.05 -3.27 56.43
CA VAL A 905 -102.85 -2.73 55.30
C VAL A 905 -103.53 -1.43 55.72
N ARG A 906 -103.42 -0.39 54.89
CA ARG A 906 -104.16 0.87 55.07
C ARG A 906 -104.67 1.43 53.75
N LEU A 907 -105.86 2.00 53.76
CA LEU A 907 -106.47 2.68 52.62
C LEU A 907 -106.63 4.17 52.92
N PHE A 908 -106.08 5.04 52.08
CA PHE A 908 -106.20 6.49 52.27
C PHE A 908 -106.13 7.27 50.93
N PRO A 909 -106.84 8.40 50.79
CA PRO A 909 -107.84 8.91 51.73
C PRO A 909 -109.09 8.01 51.75
N ASN A 910 -109.91 8.13 52.79
CA ASN A 910 -111.22 7.48 52.89
C ASN A 910 -112.12 8.38 53.75
N PRO A 911 -113.12 9.09 53.19
CA PRO A 911 -113.71 8.89 51.87
C PRO A 911 -112.79 9.22 50.68
N VAL A 912 -113.07 8.60 49.53
CA VAL A 912 -112.34 8.71 48.26
C VAL A 912 -113.16 9.51 47.26
N SER A 913 -112.60 10.59 46.71
CA SER A 913 -113.27 11.39 45.68
C SER A 913 -112.85 11.06 44.25
N SER A 914 -111.67 10.45 44.05
CA SER A 914 -111.20 10.07 42.71
C SER A 914 -110.26 8.87 42.77
N GLU A 915 -109.22 8.94 43.59
CA GLU A 915 -108.29 7.83 43.79
C GLU A 915 -108.03 7.58 45.28
N ALA A 916 -107.91 6.30 45.63
CA ALA A 916 -107.47 5.83 46.93
C ALA A 916 -106.12 5.14 46.81
N ARG A 917 -105.26 5.26 47.81
CA ARG A 917 -104.05 4.46 47.92
C ARG A 917 -104.25 3.38 48.96
N LEU A 918 -104.14 2.14 48.51
CA LEU A 918 -104.09 0.96 49.35
C LEU A 918 -102.63 0.57 49.52
N GLU A 919 -102.11 0.73 50.73
CA GLU A 919 -100.77 0.30 51.08
C GLU A 919 -100.81 -1.01 51.85
N ILE A 920 -99.96 -1.94 51.45
CA ILE A 920 -99.80 -3.27 52.02
C ILE A 920 -98.32 -3.49 52.31
N ILE A 921 -97.96 -3.76 53.56
CA ILE A 921 -96.60 -4.16 53.95
C ILE A 921 -96.66 -5.63 54.33
N THR A 922 -95.79 -6.46 53.76
CA THR A 922 -95.72 -7.89 54.07
C THR A 922 -94.28 -8.38 54.12
N SER A 923 -93.99 -9.33 55.01
CA SER A 923 -92.68 -9.98 55.20
C SER A 923 -92.35 -11.06 54.16
N SER A 924 -93.01 -10.99 53.00
CA SER A 924 -93.12 -11.95 51.88
C SER A 924 -94.43 -12.77 51.93
N ALA A 925 -94.99 -13.07 50.75
CA ALA A 925 -96.24 -13.80 50.59
C ALA A 925 -96.21 -14.66 49.32
N THR A 926 -96.69 -15.89 49.41
CA THR A 926 -96.85 -16.78 48.24
C THR A 926 -97.97 -16.32 47.30
N SER A 927 -98.98 -15.63 47.80
CA SER A 927 -100.07 -15.04 47.01
C SER A 927 -100.64 -13.77 47.63
N LEU A 928 -101.04 -12.82 46.77
CA LEU A 928 -101.73 -11.58 47.15
C LEU A 928 -102.84 -11.30 46.13
N SER A 929 -104.07 -11.14 46.60
CA SER A 929 -105.23 -10.72 45.80
C SER A 929 -105.93 -9.52 46.44
N ILE A 930 -106.30 -8.53 45.63
CA ILE A 930 -107.02 -7.32 46.06
C ILE A 930 -108.28 -7.18 45.22
N VAL A 931 -109.43 -7.09 45.87
CA VAL A 931 -110.74 -7.14 45.24
C VAL A 931 -111.70 -6.14 45.88
N ILE A 932 -112.56 -5.48 45.09
CA ILE A 932 -113.57 -4.55 45.55
C ILE A 932 -114.96 -5.15 45.34
N TYR A 933 -115.78 -5.10 46.38
CA TYR A 933 -117.19 -5.45 46.39
C TYR A 933 -118.04 -4.21 46.70
N ASP A 934 -119.31 -4.20 46.28
CA ASP A 934 -120.28 -3.21 46.74
C ASP A 934 -120.78 -3.54 48.15
N ASP A 935 -121.63 -2.68 48.73
CA ASP A 935 -122.19 -2.85 50.06
C ASP A 935 -123.16 -4.04 50.20
N ALA A 936 -123.67 -4.56 49.08
CA ALA A 936 -124.42 -5.82 49.01
C ALA A 936 -123.51 -7.07 48.90
N GLY A 937 -122.18 -6.88 48.80
CA GLY A 937 -121.19 -7.95 48.72
C GLY A 937 -121.00 -8.54 47.31
N LYS A 938 -121.55 -7.91 46.26
CA LYS A 938 -121.33 -8.34 44.87
C LYS A 938 -119.97 -7.85 44.38
N LEU A 939 -119.25 -8.70 43.65
CA LEU A 939 -117.95 -8.38 43.07
C LEU A 939 -118.07 -7.22 42.08
N VAL A 940 -117.35 -6.13 42.36
CA VAL A 940 -117.27 -4.96 41.48
C VAL A 940 -116.02 -5.04 40.61
N ARG A 941 -114.84 -5.26 41.20
CA ARG A 941 -113.57 -5.28 40.46
C ARG A 941 -112.45 -6.01 41.18
N GLN A 942 -111.67 -6.82 40.45
CA GLN A 942 -110.39 -7.32 40.93
C GLN A 942 -109.27 -6.35 40.53
N ILE A 943 -108.52 -5.87 41.53
CA ILE A 943 -107.48 -4.85 41.37
C ILE A 943 -106.12 -5.49 41.14
N LEU A 944 -105.80 -6.55 41.90
CA LEU A 944 -104.51 -7.21 41.80
C LEU A 944 -104.66 -8.71 42.11
N ASN A 945 -103.88 -9.55 41.42
CA ASN A 945 -103.63 -10.93 41.81
C ASN A 945 -102.17 -11.27 41.45
N ARG A 946 -101.35 -11.59 42.44
CA ARG A 946 -99.94 -11.93 42.27
C ARG A 946 -99.55 -13.13 43.11
N GLN A 947 -98.55 -13.86 42.63
CA GLN A 947 -97.91 -14.97 43.34
C GLN A 947 -96.46 -14.61 43.66
N ASN A 948 -95.89 -15.20 44.71
CA ASN A 948 -94.51 -15.08 45.15
C ASN A 948 -94.03 -13.63 45.33
N MET A 949 -94.75 -12.87 46.13
CA MET A 949 -94.41 -11.52 46.53
C MET A 949 -93.25 -11.53 47.54
N PRO A 950 -92.13 -10.83 47.27
CA PRO A 950 -91.04 -10.70 48.23
C PRO A 950 -91.42 -9.79 49.40
N ALA A 951 -90.60 -9.78 50.45
CA ALA A 951 -90.81 -8.91 51.60
C ALA A 951 -90.68 -7.43 51.21
N GLY A 952 -91.64 -6.60 51.61
CA GLY A 952 -91.64 -5.16 51.29
C GLY A 952 -93.01 -4.49 51.39
N GLN A 953 -93.00 -3.20 51.07
CA GLN A 953 -94.19 -2.35 50.97
C GLN A 953 -94.68 -2.32 49.52
N LEU A 954 -95.95 -2.62 49.32
CA LEU A 954 -96.69 -2.47 48.07
C LEU A 954 -97.71 -1.35 48.23
N ILE A 955 -97.68 -0.36 47.34
CA ILE A 955 -98.72 0.66 47.26
C ILE A 955 -99.47 0.43 45.96
N GLN A 956 -100.77 0.18 46.08
CA GLN A 956 -101.69 0.00 44.97
C GLN A 956 -102.67 1.17 44.95
N THR A 957 -102.70 1.90 43.84
CA THR A 957 -103.73 2.91 43.61
C THR A 957 -105.02 2.23 43.15
N ILE A 958 -106.13 2.65 43.74
CA ILE A 958 -107.49 2.29 43.36
C ILE A 958 -108.10 3.55 42.75
N ASP A 959 -108.34 3.50 41.44
CA ASP A 959 -109.13 4.51 40.75
C ASP A 959 -110.62 4.27 41.04
N ALA A 960 -111.22 5.21 41.76
CA ALA A 960 -112.62 5.23 42.13
C ALA A 960 -113.44 6.21 41.28
N SER A 961 -112.84 6.93 40.31
CA SER A 961 -113.53 7.90 39.42
C SER A 961 -114.70 7.31 38.63
N ARG A 962 -114.74 5.98 38.52
CA ARG A 962 -115.77 5.21 37.80
C ARG A 962 -116.74 4.46 38.73
N LEU A 963 -116.61 4.62 40.05
CA LEU A 963 -117.50 4.04 41.04
C LEU A 963 -118.51 5.11 41.48
N SER A 964 -119.80 4.81 41.52
CA SER A 964 -120.78 5.79 42.03
C SER A 964 -120.60 6.07 43.51
N ASN A 965 -120.99 7.27 43.98
CA ASN A 965 -120.97 7.64 45.40
C ASN A 965 -121.67 6.57 46.25
N GLY A 966 -121.00 6.04 47.27
CA GLY A 966 -121.50 4.90 48.06
C GLY A 966 -120.42 4.21 48.89
N LEU A 967 -120.81 3.20 49.67
CA LEU A 967 -119.89 2.37 50.45
C LEU A 967 -119.49 1.12 49.67
N TYR A 968 -118.20 0.81 49.67
CA TYR A 968 -117.59 -0.36 49.05
C TYR A 968 -116.72 -1.11 50.05
N LEU A 969 -116.48 -2.39 49.79
CA LEU A 969 -115.65 -3.27 50.62
C LEU A 969 -114.43 -3.72 49.82
N VAL A 970 -113.24 -3.29 50.25
CA VAL A 970 -111.96 -3.68 49.66
C VAL A 970 -111.39 -4.87 50.42
N SER A 971 -111.43 -6.05 49.81
CA SER A 971 -110.85 -7.27 50.35
C SER A 971 -109.40 -7.44 49.89
N VAL A 972 -108.48 -7.56 50.84
CA VAL A 972 -107.07 -7.86 50.62
C VAL A 972 -106.77 -9.24 51.17
N THR A 973 -106.48 -10.19 50.29
CA THR A 973 -106.21 -11.59 50.62
C THR A 973 -104.75 -11.91 50.42
N ILE A 974 -104.05 -12.31 51.48
CA ILE A 974 -102.63 -12.69 51.43
C ILE A 974 -102.50 -14.13 51.91
N ASP A 975 -101.97 -15.02 51.08
CA ASP A 975 -101.82 -16.46 51.38
C ASP A 975 -103.12 -17.11 51.88
N GLY A 976 -104.23 -16.78 51.23
CA GLY A 976 -105.56 -17.33 51.53
C GLY A 976 -106.29 -16.70 52.72
N LYS A 977 -105.70 -15.73 53.43
CA LYS A 977 -106.37 -14.98 54.52
C LYS A 977 -106.76 -13.57 54.08
N SER A 978 -108.03 -13.21 54.25
CA SER A 978 -108.59 -11.93 53.78
C SER A 978 -108.83 -10.93 54.91
N GLU A 979 -108.47 -9.68 54.67
CA GLU A 979 -108.94 -8.51 55.43
C GLU A 979 -109.88 -7.66 54.57
N ILE A 980 -110.90 -7.08 55.19
CA ILE A 980 -111.88 -6.25 54.49
C ILE A 980 -111.83 -4.83 55.05
N ILE A 981 -111.54 -3.88 54.17
CA ILE A 981 -111.48 -2.45 54.49
C ILE A 981 -112.67 -1.77 53.83
N LYS A 982 -113.44 -1.01 54.62
CA LYS A 982 -114.53 -0.18 54.11
C LYS A 982 -113.96 1.02 53.35
N MET A 983 -114.39 1.23 52.11
CA MET A 983 -114.05 2.38 51.28
C MET A 983 -115.32 3.16 50.93
N VAL A 984 -115.42 4.40 51.37
CA VAL A 984 -116.53 5.30 51.02
C VAL A 984 -116.11 6.11 49.79
N VAL A 985 -116.85 6.00 48.69
CA VAL A 985 -116.64 6.85 47.50
C VAL A 985 -117.61 8.03 47.58
N ALA A 986 -117.07 9.24 47.47
CA ALA A 986 -117.81 10.49 47.47
C ALA A 986 -117.11 11.50 46.53
N HIS A 987 -117.51 11.49 45.26
CA HIS A 987 -117.16 12.49 44.25
C HIS A 987 -117.65 13.88 44.63
#